data_AF-A0A0A0LER8-F1
#
_entry.id   AF-A0A0A0LER8-F1
#
_cell.length_a   1.000
_cell.length_b   1.000
_cell.length_c   1.000
_cell.angle_alpha   90.00
_cell.angle_beta   90.00
_cell.angle_gamma   90.00
#
_symmetry.space_group_name_H-M   'P 1'
#
loop_
_entity.id
_entity.type
_entity.pdbx_description
1 polymer ?
#
loop_
_entity_poly.entity_id
_entity_poly.type
_entity_poly.pdbx_seq_one_letter_code
_entity_poly.pdbx_strand_id
1 'polypeptide(L)'
;MGTEVTETPLTVDELLEKEDISPIEEVRLTVSTTDDVSQPVWTFRMWTLGLISCCAMSFVNQFFSYRREPLVITQISVQVASLPIGRFMAATLPTRKFRIPGFGSKEFSFNPGPFNMKEHVLISIFANAGSAFGSGSAYAVAIVTIIKVFYWRSIAFFTSWLLVITTQVLGYGWAGLMRKYVVEPAHMWWPNTLVQISLFRTLHEEEEEGERRISRIKFFLIVLAASFTWYIFPGYIFQTLQSISWVCWAFPHSVTAHQLGSGFSGLGFGSFSLDWSTVASFLGSPLITPFFAIVNIFVGYVALIYVVIPIAYWGLNVFNAKTFPIFSSYLFTSSGQVYDITSIVNDNFELNQEAYAQVGRVNLSSFFAITYGFGFAAIAATLTHVALFHGREIVKKFRASSEGREDIHTRLMRNYKDIPTWWFHIVLLGAIAASLALCIFLKKEVQLPWWGLLFAAALAFIFTLPISIITATTNQTPGLNIITEYLMGVILPGRPIANVCFKTYGYISMAQAVSFLNDFKLGHYMKIPPRSMFLVQLIGTVIAGTINVSVAWWLLSSVDQICHQSPSSNSPWTCPGDRVFFDASVIWGLVGPKRIFGSQGNYPALNWFFLAGLLGPSLVYLLHRIFPNQSWIPLINLPVLFGATASMPPATPINYNSWILVGTVFNYFLFRYRKKWWQRYNYILSAALDAGVAFMALLIHFAFGVRDVHMNWWGSNPIDTDHCLLASCPTAKGVVADGCPVF
;
A
#
# COMPACT_ATOMS: atom_id res chain seq x y z
N MET A 1 -36.34 -37.61 18.73
CA MET A 1 -37.60 -36.85 18.59
C MET A 1 -37.25 -35.53 17.96
N GLY A 2 -37.52 -35.38 16.66
CA GLY A 2 -37.19 -34.17 15.90
C GLY A 2 -38.29 -33.12 16.09
N THR A 3 -37.89 -31.90 16.41
CA THR A 3 -38.74 -30.71 16.29
C THR A 3 -38.38 -30.04 14.98
N GLU A 4 -39.23 -30.21 13.97
CA GLU A 4 -39.27 -29.35 12.79
C GLU A 4 -39.53 -27.91 13.24
N VAL A 5 -38.56 -27.04 13.00
CA VAL A 5 -38.78 -25.59 13.06
C VAL A 5 -39.42 -25.22 11.73
N THR A 6 -40.74 -25.14 11.70
CA THR A 6 -41.49 -24.50 10.62
C THR A 6 -41.04 -23.04 10.50
N GLU A 7 -40.30 -22.72 9.44
CA GLU A 7 -40.03 -21.33 9.04
C GLU A 7 -41.37 -20.66 8.73
N THR A 8 -41.78 -19.71 9.56
CA THR A 8 -42.90 -18.82 9.26
C THR A 8 -42.57 -17.99 8.02
N PRO A 9 -43.48 -17.89 7.03
CA PRO A 9 -43.26 -17.02 5.88
C PRO A 9 -43.17 -15.57 6.34
N LEU A 10 -42.07 -14.90 5.96
CA LEU A 10 -41.80 -13.49 6.26
C LEU A 10 -42.94 -12.61 5.75
N THR A 11 -43.32 -11.60 6.54
CA THR A 11 -44.32 -10.61 6.13
C THR A 11 -43.78 -9.72 5.01
N VAL A 12 -44.67 -9.09 4.22
CA VAL A 12 -44.27 -8.19 3.12
C VAL A 12 -43.43 -7.01 3.63
N ASP A 13 -43.72 -6.51 4.83
CA ASP A 13 -42.92 -5.45 5.48
C ASP A 13 -41.53 -5.94 5.92
N GLU A 14 -41.38 -7.16 6.43
CA GLU A 14 -40.06 -7.76 6.71
C GLU A 14 -39.26 -8.07 5.44
N LEU A 15 -39.94 -8.34 4.32
CA LEU A 15 -39.32 -8.48 3.01
C LEU A 15 -38.84 -7.12 2.48
N LEU A 16 -39.63 -6.05 2.65
CA LEU A 16 -39.24 -4.67 2.31
C LEU A 16 -38.12 -4.13 3.21
N GLU A 17 -38.12 -4.43 4.51
CA GLU A 17 -37.01 -4.10 5.42
C GLU A 17 -35.72 -4.85 5.05
N LYS A 18 -35.83 -6.11 4.61
CA LYS A 18 -34.69 -6.86 4.05
C LYS A 18 -34.25 -6.37 2.67
N GLU A 19 -35.09 -5.67 1.93
CA GLU A 19 -34.74 -5.06 0.63
C GLU A 19 -33.91 -3.79 0.80
N ASP A 20 -34.05 -3.07 1.92
CA ASP A 20 -33.33 -1.83 2.21
C ASP A 20 -31.99 -2.03 2.93
N ILE A 21 -31.55 -3.28 3.10
CA ILE A 21 -30.38 -3.63 3.89
C ILE A 21 -29.26 -4.23 3.03
N SER A 22 -28.05 -3.69 3.16
CA SER A 22 -26.86 -4.27 2.52
C SER A 22 -26.54 -5.66 3.11
N PRO A 23 -26.14 -6.65 2.29
CA PRO A 23 -25.86 -8.02 2.74
C PRO A 23 -24.61 -8.14 3.63
N ILE A 24 -23.69 -7.18 3.57
CA ILE A 24 -22.48 -7.17 4.40
C ILE A 24 -22.77 -6.46 5.73
N GLU A 25 -22.55 -7.15 6.84
CA GLU A 25 -22.89 -6.65 8.17
C GLU A 25 -22.12 -5.36 8.50
N GLU A 26 -20.83 -5.31 8.18
CA GLU A 26 -19.96 -4.16 8.41
C GLU A 26 -20.44 -2.92 7.66
N VAL A 27 -20.89 -3.08 6.42
CA VAL A 27 -21.44 -1.99 5.60
C VAL A 27 -22.74 -1.47 6.20
N ARG A 28 -23.68 -2.36 6.55
CA ARG A 28 -24.96 -1.98 7.18
C ARG A 28 -24.79 -1.15 8.45
N LEU A 29 -23.76 -1.44 9.23
CA LEU A 29 -23.51 -0.76 10.50
C LEU A 29 -22.87 0.62 10.32
N THR A 30 -22.08 0.79 9.25
CA THR A 30 -21.26 1.99 9.04
C THR A 30 -21.83 2.96 8.02
N VAL A 31 -22.61 2.51 7.03
CA VAL A 31 -23.05 3.33 5.90
C VAL A 31 -24.52 3.72 6.05
N SER A 32 -24.82 5.01 5.90
CA SER A 32 -26.21 5.49 5.90
C SER A 32 -26.96 5.04 4.64
N THR A 33 -28.25 4.72 4.81
CA THR A 33 -29.20 4.40 3.73
C THR A 33 -29.98 5.62 3.23
N THR A 34 -29.69 6.81 3.75
CA THR A 34 -30.34 8.07 3.34
C THR A 34 -29.39 8.99 2.57
N ASP A 35 -29.96 9.90 1.77
CA ASP A 35 -29.22 10.89 0.99
C ASP A 35 -30.02 12.17 0.77
N ASP A 36 -29.34 13.32 0.79
CA ASP A 36 -29.88 14.62 0.40
C ASP A 36 -29.18 15.12 -0.87
N VAL A 37 -29.91 15.06 -1.99
CA VAL A 37 -29.42 15.42 -3.33
C VAL A 37 -29.24 16.93 -3.51
N SER A 38 -29.83 17.75 -2.62
CA SER A 38 -29.78 19.22 -2.73
C SER A 38 -28.48 19.83 -2.21
N GLN A 39 -27.67 19.07 -1.47
CA GLN A 39 -26.46 19.58 -0.83
C GLN A 39 -25.42 20.06 -1.85
N PRO A 40 -24.83 21.26 -1.68
CA PRO A 40 -23.84 21.79 -2.61
C PRO A 40 -22.51 21.05 -2.48
N VAL A 41 -21.99 20.59 -3.63
CA VAL A 41 -20.73 19.84 -3.71
C VAL A 41 -19.58 20.68 -4.30
N TRP A 42 -19.90 21.53 -5.28
CA TRP A 42 -18.94 22.41 -5.95
C TRP A 42 -18.85 23.77 -5.26
N THR A 43 -18.15 23.83 -4.13
CA THR A 43 -18.00 25.07 -3.37
C THR A 43 -16.57 25.62 -3.46
N PHE A 44 -16.43 26.92 -3.20
CA PHE A 44 -15.11 27.54 -3.09
C PHE A 44 -14.24 26.86 -2.03
N ARG A 45 -14.82 26.56 -0.86
CA ARG A 45 -14.14 25.89 0.26
C ARG A 45 -13.56 24.54 -0.14
N MET A 46 -14.35 23.72 -0.84
CA MET A 46 -13.93 22.40 -1.30
C MET A 46 -12.68 22.49 -2.18
N TRP A 47 -12.68 23.40 -3.16
CA TRP A 47 -11.53 23.60 -4.05
C TRP A 47 -10.31 24.15 -3.30
N THR A 48 -10.48 25.19 -2.48
CA THR A 48 -9.35 25.81 -1.76
C THR A 48 -8.71 24.82 -0.78
N LEU A 49 -9.50 24.20 0.09
CA LEU A 49 -8.98 23.25 1.07
C LEU A 49 -8.46 21.98 0.41
N GLY A 50 -9.16 21.48 -0.61
CA GLY A 50 -8.74 20.30 -1.37
C GLY A 50 -7.40 20.51 -2.05
N LEU A 51 -7.24 21.56 -2.85
CA LEU A 51 -5.99 21.83 -3.58
C LEU A 51 -4.80 22.05 -2.61
N ILE A 52 -4.98 22.85 -1.55
CA ILE A 52 -3.94 23.06 -0.54
C ILE A 52 -3.55 21.75 0.12
N SER A 53 -4.53 20.92 0.48
CA SER A 53 -4.29 19.62 1.11
C SER A 53 -3.54 18.68 0.17
N CYS A 54 -3.93 18.60 -1.11
CA CYS A 54 -3.22 17.82 -2.12
C CYS A 54 -1.75 18.25 -2.21
N CYS A 55 -1.50 19.56 -2.28
CA CYS A 55 -0.16 20.10 -2.38
C CYS A 55 0.70 19.81 -1.14
N ALA A 56 0.16 20.08 0.05
CA ALA A 56 0.84 19.85 1.31
C ALA A 56 1.17 18.37 1.52
N MET A 57 0.21 17.48 1.27
CA MET A 57 0.40 16.03 1.44
C MET A 57 1.45 15.47 0.48
N SER A 58 1.45 15.91 -0.78
CA SER A 58 2.45 15.49 -1.77
C SER A 58 3.86 15.95 -1.37
N PHE A 59 3.97 17.22 -0.93
CA PHE A 59 5.25 17.77 -0.50
C PHE A 59 5.82 17.00 0.68
N VAL A 60 5.01 16.81 1.73
CA VAL A 60 5.44 16.21 2.98
C VAL A 60 5.83 14.75 2.77
N ASN A 61 4.99 13.96 2.11
CA ASN A 61 5.27 12.54 1.87
C ASN A 61 6.48 12.34 0.96
N GLN A 62 6.65 13.15 -0.09
CA GLN A 62 7.85 13.06 -0.92
C GLN A 62 9.13 13.43 -0.16
N PHE A 63 9.08 14.48 0.66
CA PHE A 63 10.22 14.90 1.46
C PHE A 63 10.66 13.81 2.45
N PHE A 64 9.70 13.22 3.17
CA PHE A 64 9.99 12.17 4.15
C PHE A 64 10.41 10.84 3.52
N SER A 65 10.05 10.57 2.26
CA SER A 65 10.40 9.30 1.60
C SER A 65 11.90 9.01 1.52
N TYR A 66 12.75 10.05 1.48
CA TYR A 66 14.21 9.91 1.45
C TYR A 66 14.85 9.77 2.84
N ARG A 67 14.09 9.99 3.92
CA ARG A 67 14.60 9.92 5.29
C ARG A 67 14.79 8.47 5.72
N ARG A 68 15.61 8.28 6.75
CA ARG A 68 15.90 6.97 7.37
C ARG A 68 14.64 6.25 7.87
N GLU A 69 13.77 6.99 8.52
CA GLU A 69 12.46 6.53 8.98
C GLU A 69 11.39 7.29 8.19
N PRO A 70 10.92 6.75 7.06
CA PRO A 70 9.97 7.45 6.22
C PRO A 70 8.61 7.55 6.92
N LEU A 71 8.11 8.77 7.05
CA LEU A 71 6.78 9.05 7.57
C LEU A 71 5.78 9.15 6.41
N VAL A 72 4.70 8.36 6.48
CA VAL A 72 3.59 8.43 5.54
C VAL A 72 2.39 9.05 6.24
N ILE A 73 2.01 10.25 5.80
CA ILE A 73 0.80 10.93 6.24
C ILE A 73 -0.31 10.57 5.27
N THR A 74 -1.44 10.12 5.80
CA THR A 74 -2.61 9.70 5.02
C THR A 74 -3.69 10.79 5.01
N GLN A 75 -4.72 10.60 4.18
CA GLN A 75 -5.86 11.54 4.08
C GLN A 75 -6.61 11.77 5.40
N ILE A 76 -6.49 10.86 6.39
CA ILE A 76 -7.17 10.97 7.69
C ILE A 76 -6.77 12.27 8.40
N SER A 77 -5.50 12.67 8.36
CA SER A 77 -5.03 13.92 8.98
C SER A 77 -5.74 15.15 8.41
N VAL A 78 -5.99 15.16 7.09
CA VAL A 78 -6.73 16.25 6.42
C VAL A 78 -8.21 16.19 6.76
N GLN A 79 -8.81 15.01 6.85
CA GLN A 79 -10.20 14.84 7.26
C GLN A 79 -10.44 15.42 8.68
N VAL A 80 -9.48 15.26 9.59
CA VAL A 80 -9.58 15.83 10.94
C VAL A 80 -9.33 17.34 10.92
N ALA A 81 -8.28 17.80 10.23
CA ALA A 81 -7.88 19.20 10.21
C ALA A 81 -8.83 20.12 9.43
N SER A 82 -9.43 19.62 8.34
CA SER A 82 -10.29 20.43 7.46
C SER A 82 -11.68 20.68 8.02
N LEU A 83 -12.15 19.91 9.00
CA LEU A 83 -13.45 20.16 9.65
C LEU A 83 -13.53 21.52 10.37
N PRO A 84 -12.67 21.86 11.34
CA PRO A 84 -12.73 23.16 12.00
C PRO A 84 -12.48 24.32 11.03
N ILE A 85 -11.56 24.14 10.06
CA ILE A 85 -11.27 25.15 9.03
C ILE A 85 -12.49 25.36 8.13
N GLY A 86 -13.15 24.27 7.69
CA GLY A 86 -14.34 24.32 6.86
C GLY A 86 -15.53 24.98 7.56
N ARG A 87 -15.75 24.68 8.85
CA ARG A 87 -16.75 25.36 9.68
C ARG A 87 -16.44 26.84 9.87
N PHE A 88 -15.17 27.18 10.10
CA PHE A 88 -14.73 28.57 10.21
C PHE A 88 -14.94 29.34 8.90
N MET A 89 -14.58 28.76 7.74
CA MET A 89 -14.84 29.34 6.42
C MET A 89 -16.35 29.48 6.16
N ALA A 90 -17.18 28.52 6.58
CA ALA A 90 -18.63 28.62 6.46
C ALA A 90 -19.24 29.71 7.37
N ALA A 91 -18.61 30.03 8.50
CA ALA A 91 -19.05 31.11 9.38
C ALA A 91 -18.61 32.50 8.89
N THR A 92 -17.47 32.59 8.17
CA THR A 92 -16.82 33.88 7.84
C THR A 92 -16.98 34.31 6.39
N LEU A 93 -17.11 33.39 5.44
CA LEU A 93 -17.18 33.73 4.02
C LEU A 93 -18.53 34.37 3.64
N PRO A 94 -18.53 35.36 2.73
CA PRO A 94 -19.73 36.07 2.34
C PRO A 94 -20.69 35.15 1.58
N THR A 95 -21.98 35.20 1.94
CA THR A 95 -23.08 34.49 1.27
C THR A 95 -23.59 35.20 0.02
N ARG A 96 -23.01 36.35 -0.32
CA ARG A 96 -23.43 37.17 -1.46
C ARG A 96 -23.26 36.39 -2.76
N LYS A 97 -24.35 36.35 -3.55
CA LYS A 97 -24.36 35.74 -4.87
C LYS A 97 -23.88 36.74 -5.91
N PHE A 98 -22.93 36.32 -6.73
CA PHE A 98 -22.39 37.08 -7.85
C PHE A 98 -22.74 36.37 -9.16
N ARG A 99 -23.06 37.14 -10.19
CA ARG A 99 -23.17 36.63 -11.56
C ARG A 99 -21.82 36.80 -12.23
N ILE A 100 -21.24 35.71 -12.71
CA ILE A 100 -19.97 35.76 -13.43
C ILE A 100 -20.26 36.22 -14.87
N PRO A 101 -19.72 37.39 -15.31
CA PRO A 101 -19.92 37.85 -16.68
C PRO A 101 -19.38 36.81 -17.68
N GLY A 102 -20.21 36.39 -18.65
CA GLY A 102 -19.82 35.43 -19.69
C GLY A 102 -20.09 33.94 -19.38
N PHE A 103 -20.52 33.57 -18.18
CA PHE A 103 -20.82 32.17 -17.79
C PHE A 103 -22.33 31.85 -17.67
N GLY A 104 -23.19 32.63 -18.34
CA GLY A 104 -24.65 32.46 -18.37
C GLY A 104 -25.36 32.91 -17.08
N SER A 105 -26.54 32.34 -16.80
CA SER A 105 -27.40 32.66 -15.64
C SER A 105 -26.95 32.03 -14.31
N LYS A 106 -25.74 31.46 -14.25
CA LYS A 106 -25.26 30.76 -13.05
C LYS A 106 -24.79 31.75 -11.99
N GLU A 107 -25.40 31.66 -10.82
CA GLU A 107 -25.05 32.45 -9.63
C GLU A 107 -23.96 31.72 -8.84
N PHE A 108 -22.86 32.42 -8.54
CA PHE A 108 -21.75 31.91 -7.74
C PHE A 108 -21.76 32.57 -6.36
N SER A 109 -21.56 31.78 -5.31
CA SER A 109 -21.38 32.28 -3.94
C SER A 109 -20.13 31.66 -3.33
N PHE A 110 -19.35 32.47 -2.62
CA PHE A 110 -18.23 31.96 -1.82
C PHE A 110 -18.70 31.08 -0.65
N ASN A 111 -19.94 31.28 -0.21
CA ASN A 111 -20.56 30.53 0.87
C ASN A 111 -22.01 30.15 0.48
N PRO A 112 -22.21 29.02 -0.19
CA PRO A 112 -23.54 28.59 -0.62
C PRO A 112 -24.41 28.00 0.50
N GLY A 113 -23.83 27.73 1.68
CA GLY A 113 -24.51 27.07 2.79
C GLY A 113 -23.53 26.55 3.85
N PRO A 114 -24.03 25.88 4.91
CA PRO A 114 -23.19 25.29 5.94
C PRO A 114 -22.20 24.27 5.37
N PHE A 115 -21.08 24.07 6.06
CA PHE A 115 -20.09 23.08 5.65
C PHE A 115 -20.67 21.67 5.77
N ASN A 116 -20.85 21.00 4.64
CA ASN A 116 -21.51 19.70 4.60
C ASN A 116 -20.52 18.54 4.38
N MET A 117 -21.02 17.32 4.60
CA MET A 117 -20.23 16.10 4.50
C MET A 117 -19.72 15.84 3.07
N LYS A 118 -20.47 16.22 2.02
CA LYS A 118 -20.07 15.99 0.62
C LYS A 118 -18.88 16.86 0.21
N GLU A 119 -18.87 18.13 0.61
CA GLU A 119 -17.70 19.01 0.46
C GLU A 119 -16.48 18.40 1.17
N HIS A 120 -16.67 17.89 2.38
CA HIS A 120 -15.60 17.33 3.21
C HIS A 120 -15.00 16.05 2.62
N VAL A 121 -15.84 15.17 2.05
CA VAL A 121 -15.37 13.98 1.34
C VAL A 121 -14.47 14.36 0.18
N LEU A 122 -14.89 15.30 -0.68
CA LEU A 122 -14.07 15.74 -1.82
C LEU A 122 -12.73 16.36 -1.42
N ILE A 123 -12.68 17.14 -0.33
CA ILE A 123 -11.41 17.66 0.22
C ILE A 123 -10.47 16.50 0.58
N SER A 124 -11.01 15.44 1.19
CA SER A 124 -10.22 14.28 1.59
C SER A 124 -9.75 13.46 0.39
N ILE A 125 -10.53 13.38 -0.70
CA ILE A 125 -10.08 12.74 -1.96
C ILE A 125 -8.89 13.48 -2.58
N PHE A 126 -8.88 14.82 -2.56
CA PHE A 126 -7.70 15.59 -2.96
C PHE A 126 -6.48 15.25 -2.09
N ALA A 127 -6.67 15.15 -0.77
CA ALA A 127 -5.60 14.74 0.14
C ALA A 127 -5.12 13.31 -0.14
N ASN A 128 -6.03 12.40 -0.49
CA ASN A 128 -5.71 11.02 -0.83
C ASN A 128 -4.79 10.95 -2.04
N ALA A 129 -5.13 11.67 -3.11
CA ALA A 129 -4.29 11.80 -4.30
C ALA A 129 -2.91 12.37 -3.94
N GLY A 130 -2.85 13.37 -3.05
CA GLY A 130 -1.61 13.94 -2.54
C GLY A 130 -0.76 12.98 -1.70
N SER A 131 -1.37 11.98 -1.07
CA SER A 131 -0.66 10.89 -0.34
C SER A 131 -0.43 9.64 -1.19
N ALA A 132 -0.52 9.76 -2.52
CA ALA A 132 -0.45 8.65 -3.46
C ALA A 132 -1.35 7.47 -3.05
N PHE A 133 -2.58 7.77 -2.62
CA PHE A 133 -3.56 6.79 -2.15
C PHE A 133 -3.10 5.97 -0.92
N GLY A 134 -2.40 6.63 0.00
CA GLY A 134 -1.86 6.01 1.22
C GLY A 134 -0.51 5.31 1.03
N SER A 135 0.09 5.36 -0.18
CA SER A 135 1.44 4.83 -0.43
C SER A 135 2.57 5.83 -0.19
N GLY A 136 2.23 7.08 0.16
CA GLY A 136 3.21 8.14 0.43
C GLY A 136 3.60 8.89 -0.83
N SER A 137 4.73 8.54 -1.43
CA SER A 137 5.28 9.23 -2.61
C SER A 137 4.92 8.51 -3.93
N ALA A 138 5.02 9.24 -5.05
CA ALA A 138 4.81 8.64 -6.36
C ALA A 138 5.94 7.65 -6.70
N TYR A 139 5.61 6.36 -6.78
CA TYR A 139 6.59 5.29 -7.03
C TYR A 139 7.50 5.50 -8.27
N ALA A 140 6.98 6.13 -9.33
CA ALA A 140 7.75 6.46 -10.52
C ALA A 140 8.91 7.46 -10.26
N VAL A 141 8.87 8.23 -9.17
CA VAL A 141 9.97 9.09 -8.74
C VAL A 141 11.22 8.28 -8.41
N ALA A 142 11.08 7.03 -7.93
CA ALA A 142 12.22 6.16 -7.66
C ALA A 142 13.07 5.90 -8.92
N ILE A 143 12.47 5.90 -10.12
CA ILE A 143 13.22 5.82 -11.39
C ILE A 143 14.16 7.04 -11.52
N VAL A 144 13.66 8.23 -11.20
CA VAL A 144 14.44 9.47 -11.26
C VAL A 144 15.57 9.44 -10.23
N THR A 145 15.27 8.98 -9.00
CA THR A 145 16.26 8.81 -7.93
C THR A 145 17.38 7.87 -8.35
N ILE A 146 17.06 6.65 -8.83
CA ILE A 146 18.10 5.68 -9.17
C ILE A 146 18.96 6.16 -10.34
N ILE A 147 18.39 6.83 -11.34
CA ILE A 147 19.16 7.37 -12.47
C ILE A 147 20.16 8.41 -11.98
N LYS A 148 19.72 9.36 -11.13
CA LYS A 148 20.56 10.47 -10.66
C LYS A 148 21.57 10.08 -9.59
N VAL A 149 21.16 9.27 -8.61
CA VAL A 149 21.92 9.06 -7.37
C VAL A 149 22.69 7.75 -7.37
N PHE A 150 22.10 6.67 -7.87
CA PHE A 150 22.69 5.34 -7.80
C PHE A 150 23.48 4.99 -9.07
N TYR A 151 22.96 5.37 -10.24
CA TYR A 151 23.65 5.20 -11.53
C TYR A 151 24.49 6.43 -11.94
N TRP A 152 24.42 7.54 -11.20
CA TRP A 152 25.19 8.77 -11.42
C TRP A 152 25.01 9.40 -12.81
N ARG A 153 23.78 9.48 -13.29
CA ARG A 153 23.45 9.93 -14.66
C ARG A 153 22.38 11.00 -14.67
N SER A 154 22.29 11.77 -15.76
CA SER A 154 21.32 12.85 -15.89
C SER A 154 20.06 12.40 -16.64
N ILE A 155 18.89 12.81 -16.12
CA ILE A 155 17.60 12.76 -16.81
C ILE A 155 17.02 14.17 -16.80
N ALA A 156 16.37 14.61 -17.88
CA ALA A 156 15.72 15.91 -17.89
C ALA A 156 14.51 15.98 -16.94
N PHE A 157 14.27 17.16 -16.36
CA PHE A 157 13.09 17.38 -15.51
C PHE A 157 11.79 17.11 -16.27
N PHE A 158 11.71 17.55 -17.53
CA PHE A 158 10.53 17.34 -18.37
C PHE A 158 10.24 15.84 -18.60
N THR A 159 11.28 15.04 -18.88
CA THR A 159 11.13 13.57 -19.03
C THR A 159 10.68 12.93 -17.73
N SER A 160 11.26 13.35 -16.60
CA SER A 160 10.90 12.88 -15.27
C SER A 160 9.43 13.20 -14.93
N TRP A 161 9.01 14.44 -15.19
CA TRP A 161 7.64 14.89 -14.97
C TRP A 161 6.66 14.12 -15.86
N LEU A 162 6.95 13.98 -17.15
CA LEU A 162 6.10 13.27 -18.08
C LEU A 162 5.97 11.78 -17.69
N LEU A 163 7.06 11.11 -17.31
CA LEU A 163 7.07 9.72 -16.84
C LEU A 163 6.18 9.52 -15.61
N VAL A 164 6.28 10.42 -14.62
CA VAL A 164 5.48 10.32 -13.40
C VAL A 164 4.00 10.59 -13.68
N ILE A 165 3.66 11.60 -14.48
CA ILE A 165 2.26 11.91 -14.77
C ILE A 165 1.59 10.79 -15.58
N THR A 166 2.25 10.26 -16.60
CA THR A 166 1.66 9.23 -17.44
C THR A 166 1.42 7.93 -16.67
N THR A 167 2.38 7.49 -15.85
CA THR A 167 2.24 6.26 -15.04
C THR A 167 1.09 6.36 -14.02
N GLN A 168 0.88 7.55 -13.45
CA GLN A 168 -0.17 7.81 -12.47
C GLN A 168 -1.58 7.87 -13.09
N VAL A 169 -1.72 8.48 -14.27
CA VAL A 169 -3.03 8.72 -14.90
C VAL A 169 -3.50 7.55 -15.78
N LEU A 170 -2.57 6.75 -16.33
CA LEU A 170 -2.89 5.69 -17.28
C LEU A 170 -3.94 4.68 -16.74
N GLY A 171 -3.86 4.35 -15.46
CA GLY A 171 -4.80 3.43 -14.79
C GLY A 171 -6.26 3.89 -14.80
N TYR A 172 -6.50 5.20 -14.77
CA TYR A 172 -7.85 5.76 -14.65
C TYR A 172 -8.68 5.46 -15.90
N GLY A 173 -8.01 5.33 -17.04
CA GLY A 173 -8.63 5.05 -18.33
C GLY A 173 -9.42 3.74 -18.35
N TRP A 174 -8.86 2.64 -17.81
CA TRP A 174 -9.58 1.37 -17.75
C TRP A 174 -10.27 1.11 -16.41
N ALA A 175 -9.94 1.85 -15.35
CA ALA A 175 -10.68 1.77 -14.09
C ALA A 175 -12.19 2.04 -14.30
N GLY A 176 -12.56 2.98 -15.17
CA GLY A 176 -13.95 3.24 -15.53
C GLY A 176 -14.70 2.01 -16.05
N LEU A 177 -14.03 1.13 -16.81
CA LEU A 177 -14.61 -0.12 -17.32
C LEU A 177 -14.84 -1.15 -16.20
N MET A 178 -14.04 -1.07 -15.13
CA MET A 178 -14.10 -2.01 -14.01
C MET A 178 -15.11 -1.61 -12.93
N ARG A 179 -15.56 -0.35 -12.91
CA ARG A 179 -16.49 0.19 -11.90
C ARG A 179 -17.75 -0.66 -11.72
N LYS A 180 -18.37 -1.11 -12.81
CA LYS A 180 -19.57 -1.97 -12.78
C LYS A 180 -19.32 -3.31 -12.05
N TYR A 181 -18.10 -3.81 -12.08
CA TYR A 181 -17.76 -5.13 -11.52
C TYR A 181 -17.31 -5.07 -10.06
N VAL A 182 -16.72 -3.96 -9.62
CA VAL A 182 -16.11 -3.89 -8.28
C VAL A 182 -16.64 -2.78 -7.38
N VAL A 183 -17.40 -1.81 -7.91
CA VAL A 183 -17.99 -0.72 -7.11
C VAL A 183 -19.47 -0.94 -6.86
N GLU A 184 -20.26 -1.27 -7.88
CA GLU A 184 -21.72 -1.45 -7.74
C GLU A 184 -22.13 -2.70 -6.91
N PRO A 185 -21.40 -3.83 -6.96
CA PRO A 185 -21.80 -5.01 -6.19
C PRO A 185 -21.63 -4.84 -4.67
N ALA A 186 -22.62 -5.31 -3.91
CA ALA A 186 -22.56 -5.28 -2.44
C ALA A 186 -21.48 -6.19 -1.84
N HIS A 187 -21.22 -7.36 -2.44
CA HIS A 187 -20.17 -8.28 -1.98
C HIS A 187 -18.75 -7.70 -2.10
N MET A 188 -18.55 -6.69 -2.94
CA MET A 188 -17.30 -5.94 -3.06
C MET A 188 -17.39 -4.71 -2.15
N TRP A 189 -17.01 -4.88 -0.89
CA TRP A 189 -17.33 -3.92 0.17
C TRP A 189 -16.19 -3.00 0.57
N TRP A 190 -14.96 -3.27 0.14
CA TRP A 190 -13.78 -2.41 0.31
C TRP A 190 -13.55 -1.97 1.76
N PRO A 191 -12.96 -2.85 2.60
CA PRO A 191 -12.85 -2.63 4.04
C PRO A 191 -12.21 -1.29 4.42
N ASN A 192 -11.16 -0.87 3.70
CA ASN A 192 -10.48 0.41 3.92
C ASN A 192 -11.41 1.63 3.89
N THR A 193 -12.45 1.61 3.05
CA THR A 193 -13.38 2.76 2.94
C THR A 193 -14.22 2.96 4.19
N LEU A 194 -14.48 1.91 4.97
CA LEU A 194 -15.38 1.97 6.11
C LEU A 194 -14.83 2.84 7.24
N VAL A 195 -13.50 2.92 7.39
CA VAL A 195 -12.87 3.82 8.36
C VAL A 195 -13.12 5.28 8.01
N GLN A 196 -12.96 5.63 6.74
CA GLN A 196 -13.19 6.99 6.26
C GLN A 196 -14.66 7.39 6.50
N ILE A 197 -15.60 6.49 6.16
CA ILE A 197 -17.04 6.70 6.35
C ILE A 197 -17.37 6.86 7.83
N SER A 198 -16.87 5.95 8.68
CA SER A 198 -17.09 6.01 10.13
C SER A 198 -16.60 7.32 10.73
N LEU A 199 -15.43 7.82 10.29
CA LEU A 199 -14.90 9.11 10.72
C LEU A 199 -15.75 10.28 10.21
N PHE A 200 -16.16 10.32 8.93
CA PHE A 200 -17.02 11.40 8.41
C PHE A 200 -18.32 11.50 9.19
N ARG A 201 -18.97 10.36 9.43
CA ARG A 201 -20.21 10.30 10.19
C ARG A 201 -20.00 10.77 11.63
N THR A 202 -18.93 10.33 12.28
CA THR A 202 -18.59 10.76 13.66
C THR A 202 -18.36 12.27 13.77
N LEU A 203 -17.86 12.91 12.70
CA LEU A 203 -17.55 14.34 12.69
C LEU A 203 -18.75 15.24 12.29
N HIS A 204 -19.69 14.72 11.51
CA HIS A 204 -20.81 15.50 10.94
C HIS A 204 -22.19 15.15 11.52
N GLU A 205 -22.42 13.91 11.93
CA GLU A 205 -23.73 13.49 12.47
C GLU A 205 -23.81 13.82 13.97
N GLU A 206 -24.92 14.44 14.37
CA GLU A 206 -25.24 14.63 15.79
C GLU A 206 -25.78 13.30 16.36
N GLU A 207 -25.32 12.92 17.55
CA GLU A 207 -25.83 11.72 18.24
C GLU A 207 -27.00 12.10 19.14
N GLU A 208 -28.10 11.34 19.08
CA GLU A 208 -29.22 11.51 20.01
C GLU A 208 -28.75 11.27 21.46
N GLU A 209 -29.04 12.24 22.34
CA GLU A 209 -28.74 12.17 23.77
C GLU A 209 -29.70 11.18 24.46
N GLY A 210 -29.31 9.91 24.55
CA GLY A 210 -30.15 8.89 25.20
C GLY A 210 -29.43 7.68 25.80
N GLU A 211 -28.18 7.38 25.41
CA GLU A 211 -27.42 6.25 25.98
C GLU A 211 -26.34 6.71 26.96
N ARG A 212 -26.16 6.01 28.10
CA ARG A 212 -25.08 6.19 29.09
C ARG A 212 -23.65 5.91 28.57
N ARG A 213 -23.39 6.08 27.27
CA ARG A 213 -22.11 5.77 26.60
C ARG A 213 -21.42 7.04 26.14
N ILE A 214 -20.09 7.01 26.08
CA ILE A 214 -19.28 8.13 25.58
C ILE A 214 -19.63 8.36 24.11
N SER A 215 -19.88 9.63 23.73
CA SER A 215 -20.20 9.94 22.33
C SER A 215 -19.04 9.60 21.40
N ARG A 216 -19.33 9.26 20.14
CA ARG A 216 -18.32 8.87 19.14
C ARG A 216 -17.23 9.95 18.99
N ILE A 217 -17.63 11.23 18.98
CA ILE A 217 -16.70 12.36 18.89
C ILE A 217 -15.85 12.57 20.15
N LYS A 218 -16.43 12.40 21.36
CA LYS A 218 -15.67 12.47 22.62
C LYS A 218 -14.64 11.35 22.68
N PHE A 219 -15.03 10.13 22.30
CA PHE A 219 -14.11 9.00 22.22
C PHE A 219 -12.97 9.26 21.23
N PHE A 220 -13.29 9.75 20.03
CA PHE A 220 -12.30 10.12 19.01
C PHE A 220 -11.26 11.11 19.57
N LEU A 221 -11.69 12.21 20.21
CA LEU A 221 -10.78 13.23 20.74
C LEU A 221 -9.90 12.72 21.89
N ILE A 222 -10.45 11.88 22.78
CA ILE A 222 -9.68 11.27 23.87
C ILE A 222 -8.57 10.37 23.31
N VAL A 223 -8.91 9.50 22.35
CA VAL A 223 -7.95 8.59 21.73
C VAL A 223 -6.93 9.36 20.89
N LEU A 224 -7.35 10.40 20.16
CA LEU A 224 -6.47 11.26 19.40
C LEU A 224 -5.41 11.91 20.30
N ALA A 225 -5.84 12.49 21.43
CA ALA A 225 -4.93 13.09 22.40
C ALA A 225 -4.00 12.05 23.04
N ALA A 226 -4.53 10.88 23.41
CA ALA A 226 -3.74 9.79 23.97
C ALA A 226 -2.68 9.29 22.97
N SER A 227 -3.05 9.07 21.70
CA SER A 227 -2.14 8.66 20.62
C SER A 227 -1.07 9.71 20.35
N PHE A 228 -1.49 10.98 20.24
CA PHE A 228 -0.60 12.13 20.06
C PHE A 228 0.45 12.19 21.17
N THR A 229 0.04 12.14 22.44
CA THR A 229 0.97 12.17 23.57
C THR A 229 1.82 10.90 23.66
N TRP A 230 1.24 9.72 23.43
CA TRP A 230 1.97 8.45 23.51
C TRP A 230 3.09 8.38 22.47
N TYR A 231 2.86 8.84 21.25
CA TYR A 231 3.84 8.72 20.16
C TYR A 231 5.16 9.47 20.41
N ILE A 232 5.22 10.42 21.35
CA ILE A 232 6.48 11.06 21.78
C ILE A 232 7.49 10.00 22.27
N PHE A 233 7.00 8.97 22.95
CA PHE A 233 7.86 7.93 23.50
C PHE A 233 8.50 7.07 22.40
N PRO A 234 7.76 6.27 21.61
CA PRO A 234 8.37 5.47 20.55
C PRO A 234 8.95 6.31 19.42
N GLY A 235 8.43 7.51 19.16
CA GLY A 235 8.88 8.37 18.06
C GLY A 235 10.14 9.18 18.35
N TYR A 236 10.53 9.36 19.62
CA TYR A 236 11.68 10.19 19.97
C TYR A 236 12.40 9.76 21.26
N ILE A 237 11.70 9.73 22.40
CA ILE A 237 12.34 9.56 23.72
C ILE A 237 12.85 8.13 23.92
N PHE A 238 12.12 7.12 23.46
CA PHE A 238 12.34 5.70 23.70
C PHE A 238 11.99 4.89 22.44
N GLN A 239 12.82 5.02 21.41
CA GLN A 239 12.67 4.32 20.13
C GLN A 239 12.71 2.78 20.24
N THR A 240 13.31 2.20 21.30
CA THR A 240 13.26 0.75 21.54
C THR A 240 11.83 0.22 21.73
N LEU A 241 10.84 1.08 22.05
CA LEU A 241 9.42 0.68 22.07
C LEU A 241 8.88 0.32 20.68
N GLN A 242 9.56 0.74 19.61
CA GLN A 242 9.23 0.34 18.24
C GLN A 242 9.49 -1.16 18.03
N SER A 243 10.48 -1.75 18.71
CA SER A 243 10.79 -3.19 18.60
C SER A 243 11.38 -3.72 19.91
N ILE A 244 10.53 -4.35 20.72
CA ILE A 244 10.93 -5.01 21.97
C ILE A 244 11.33 -6.45 21.66
N SER A 245 12.63 -6.68 21.47
CA SER A 245 13.21 -7.98 21.13
C SER A 245 13.79 -8.66 22.39
N TRP A 246 12.93 -9.09 23.31
CA TRP A 246 13.36 -9.61 24.63
C TRP A 246 14.30 -10.83 24.56
N VAL A 247 14.24 -11.62 23.48
CA VAL A 247 15.13 -12.78 23.27
C VAL A 247 16.59 -12.33 23.15
N CYS A 248 16.86 -11.21 22.48
CA CYS A 248 18.20 -10.65 22.40
C CYS A 248 18.66 -10.14 23.77
N TRP A 249 17.76 -9.55 24.55
CA TRP A 249 18.08 -9.05 25.90
C TRP A 249 18.43 -10.18 26.86
N ALA A 250 17.76 -11.32 26.73
CA ALA A 250 18.05 -12.52 27.52
C ALA A 250 19.38 -13.19 27.11
N PHE A 251 19.78 -13.08 25.83
CA PHE A 251 20.96 -13.75 25.28
C PHE A 251 21.86 -12.80 24.46
N PRO A 252 22.49 -11.80 25.09
CA PRO A 252 23.14 -10.66 24.41
C PRO A 252 24.40 -11.02 23.60
N HIS A 253 24.95 -12.23 23.77
CA HIS A 253 26.18 -12.67 23.12
C HIS A 253 25.96 -13.80 22.10
N SER A 254 24.71 -14.24 21.90
CA SER A 254 24.41 -15.36 21.02
C SER A 254 23.92 -14.88 19.65
N VAL A 255 24.72 -15.14 18.61
CA VAL A 255 24.35 -14.83 17.22
C VAL A 255 23.03 -15.48 16.84
N THR A 256 22.84 -16.76 17.19
CA THR A 256 21.59 -17.48 16.87
C THR A 256 20.39 -16.90 17.61
N ALA A 257 20.54 -16.50 18.88
CA ALA A 257 19.45 -15.88 19.61
C ALA A 257 19.08 -14.51 19.02
N HIS A 258 20.05 -13.73 18.56
CA HIS A 258 19.81 -12.45 17.90
C HIS A 258 19.14 -12.64 16.53
N GLN A 259 19.60 -13.61 15.73
CA GLN A 259 18.98 -13.98 14.45
C GLN A 259 17.52 -14.41 14.62
N LEU A 260 17.22 -15.17 15.68
CA LEU A 260 15.84 -15.57 16.00
C LEU A 260 15.01 -14.40 16.53
N GLY A 261 15.55 -13.64 17.48
CA GLY A 261 14.82 -12.68 18.29
C GLY A 261 14.63 -11.30 17.68
N SER A 262 15.56 -10.82 16.84
CA SER A 262 15.54 -9.46 16.31
C SER A 262 14.30 -9.19 15.47
N GLY A 263 13.55 -8.16 15.85
CA GLY A 263 12.38 -7.69 15.12
C GLY A 263 12.71 -6.96 13.82
N PHE A 264 13.86 -6.29 13.73
CA PHE A 264 14.27 -5.51 12.55
C PHE A 264 15.18 -6.27 11.59
N SER A 265 16.11 -7.09 12.10
CA SER A 265 17.17 -7.73 11.31
C SER A 265 17.22 -9.25 11.44
N GLY A 266 16.23 -9.85 12.12
CA GLY A 266 16.14 -11.30 12.33
C GLY A 266 14.81 -11.89 11.87
N LEU A 267 14.33 -12.90 12.59
CA LEU A 267 13.02 -13.54 12.38
C LEU A 267 11.92 -13.03 13.33
N GLY A 268 12.27 -12.16 14.28
CA GLY A 268 11.34 -11.55 15.23
C GLY A 268 10.65 -12.52 16.18
N PHE A 269 11.23 -13.66 16.53
CA PHE A 269 10.61 -14.59 17.46
C PHE A 269 10.38 -13.93 18.83
N GLY A 270 9.11 -13.79 19.20
CA GLY A 270 8.71 -13.16 20.46
C GLY A 270 8.85 -11.64 20.48
N SER A 271 9.18 -10.98 19.37
CA SER A 271 9.25 -9.52 19.30
C SER A 271 7.87 -8.90 19.12
N PHE A 272 7.62 -7.80 19.82
CA PHE A 272 6.37 -7.03 19.72
C PHE A 272 6.63 -5.54 19.87
N SER A 273 5.75 -4.73 19.30
CA SER A 273 5.85 -3.27 19.31
C SER A 273 4.75 -2.65 20.17
N LEU A 274 5.09 -1.57 20.86
CA LEU A 274 4.13 -0.68 21.53
C LEU A 274 3.91 0.62 20.76
N ASP A 275 4.45 0.70 19.54
CA ASP A 275 4.30 1.81 18.63
C ASP A 275 3.24 1.53 17.56
N TRP A 276 2.20 2.36 17.53
CA TRP A 276 1.15 2.26 16.52
C TRP A 276 1.68 2.48 15.10
N SER A 277 2.71 3.32 14.92
CA SER A 277 3.30 3.55 13.60
C SER A 277 3.94 2.27 13.03
N THR A 278 4.65 1.52 13.88
CA THR A 278 5.22 0.21 13.56
C THR A 278 4.13 -0.83 13.24
N VAL A 279 3.00 -0.80 13.95
CA VAL A 279 1.86 -1.70 13.71
C VAL A 279 1.19 -1.44 12.36
N ALA A 280 1.00 -0.17 11.98
CA ALA A 280 0.18 0.20 10.82
C ALA A 280 0.95 0.47 9.51
N SER A 281 2.28 0.65 9.56
CA SER A 281 3.08 1.20 8.45
C SER A 281 3.02 0.45 7.12
N PHE A 282 3.15 -0.89 7.12
CA PHE A 282 3.29 -1.67 5.88
C PHE A 282 2.04 -2.45 5.46
N LEU A 283 1.26 -2.93 6.42
CA LEU A 283 0.03 -3.71 6.18
C LEU A 283 -1.24 -2.87 6.35
N GLY A 284 -1.09 -1.57 6.62
CA GLY A 284 -2.19 -0.71 7.03
C GLY A 284 -2.71 -1.06 8.43
N SER A 285 -3.82 -0.45 8.85
CA SER A 285 -4.39 -0.72 10.16
C SER A 285 -4.99 -2.14 10.25
N PRO A 286 -4.57 -2.95 11.24
CA PRO A 286 -5.10 -4.30 11.42
C PRO A 286 -6.57 -4.29 11.86
N LEU A 287 -7.07 -3.20 12.46
CA LEU A 287 -8.46 -3.06 12.94
C LEU A 287 -9.48 -3.05 11.79
N ILE A 288 -9.02 -2.84 10.55
CA ILE A 288 -9.85 -2.75 9.36
C ILE A 288 -9.93 -4.08 8.63
N THR A 289 -8.85 -4.85 8.69
CA THR A 289 -8.68 -6.04 7.87
C THR A 289 -9.55 -7.17 8.42
N PRO A 290 -10.36 -7.84 7.58
CA PRO A 290 -11.21 -8.93 8.04
C PRO A 290 -10.40 -10.05 8.70
N PHE A 291 -10.92 -10.65 9.77
CA PHE A 291 -10.16 -11.64 10.55
C PHE A 291 -9.70 -12.84 9.70
N PHE A 292 -10.50 -13.31 8.74
CA PHE A 292 -10.07 -14.41 7.85
C PHE A 292 -8.83 -14.03 7.01
N ALA A 293 -8.71 -12.77 6.58
CA ALA A 293 -7.55 -12.30 5.83
C ALA A 293 -6.32 -12.19 6.76
N ILE A 294 -6.51 -11.73 8.00
CA ILE A 294 -5.46 -11.74 9.04
C ILE A 294 -4.93 -13.16 9.26
N VAL A 295 -5.82 -14.16 9.35
CA VAL A 295 -5.43 -15.57 9.53
C VAL A 295 -4.65 -16.09 8.32
N ASN A 296 -5.05 -15.76 7.08
CA ASN A 296 -4.29 -16.16 5.89
C ASN A 296 -2.87 -15.55 5.89
N ILE A 297 -2.72 -14.27 6.25
CA ILE A 297 -1.42 -13.62 6.39
C ILE A 297 -0.61 -14.28 7.51
N PHE A 298 -1.21 -14.53 8.67
CA PHE A 298 -0.53 -15.18 9.79
C PHE A 298 -0.02 -16.57 9.43
N VAL A 299 -0.85 -17.40 8.80
CA VAL A 299 -0.44 -18.74 8.37
C VAL A 299 0.68 -18.67 7.33
N GLY A 300 0.57 -17.78 6.33
CA GLY A 300 1.62 -17.58 5.33
C GLY A 300 2.93 -17.09 5.94
N TYR A 301 2.85 -16.10 6.83
CA TYR A 301 3.97 -15.52 7.56
C TYR A 301 4.68 -16.56 8.45
N VAL A 302 3.93 -17.30 9.29
CA VAL A 302 4.50 -18.34 10.17
C VAL A 302 5.13 -19.45 9.35
N ALA A 303 4.46 -19.92 8.29
CA ALA A 303 4.98 -20.95 7.42
C ALA A 303 6.30 -20.51 6.76
N LEU A 304 6.40 -19.27 6.30
CA LEU A 304 7.64 -18.79 5.69
C LEU A 304 8.72 -18.51 6.74
N ILE A 305 8.47 -17.59 7.67
CA ILE A 305 9.48 -17.04 8.59
C ILE A 305 9.89 -18.03 9.66
N TYR A 306 8.97 -18.84 10.20
CA TYR A 306 9.28 -19.74 11.32
C TYR A 306 9.45 -21.20 10.91
N VAL A 307 9.14 -21.57 9.67
CA VAL A 307 9.33 -22.95 9.19
C VAL A 307 10.28 -22.99 8.00
N VAL A 308 9.93 -22.39 6.87
CA VAL A 308 10.72 -22.51 5.63
C VAL A 308 12.09 -21.86 5.76
N ILE A 309 12.19 -20.64 6.30
CA ILE A 309 13.48 -19.94 6.43
C ILE A 309 14.44 -20.66 7.38
N PRO A 310 14.06 -21.08 8.60
CA PRO A 310 14.92 -21.86 9.49
C PRO A 310 15.41 -23.17 8.87
N ILE A 311 14.53 -23.92 8.19
CA ILE A 311 14.89 -25.17 7.51
C ILE A 311 15.88 -24.88 6.38
N ALA A 312 15.64 -23.84 5.58
CA ALA A 312 16.51 -23.48 4.49
C ALA A 312 17.88 -22.98 4.96
N TYR A 313 17.92 -22.15 6.01
CA TYR A 313 19.14 -21.49 6.50
C TYR A 313 20.00 -22.45 7.35
N TRP A 314 19.46 -22.98 8.45
CA TRP A 314 20.22 -23.81 9.38
C TRP A 314 20.27 -25.28 8.98
N GLY A 315 19.13 -25.84 8.53
CA GLY A 315 18.96 -27.26 8.26
C GLY A 315 19.63 -27.73 6.97
N LEU A 316 19.28 -27.10 5.85
CA LEU A 316 19.71 -27.52 4.51
C LEU A 316 20.80 -26.64 3.89
N ASN A 317 21.09 -25.47 4.48
CA ASN A 317 22.02 -24.47 3.96
C ASN A 317 21.77 -24.15 2.46
N VAL A 318 20.49 -24.00 2.09
CA VAL A 318 20.06 -23.82 0.70
C VAL A 318 20.68 -22.56 0.12
N PHE A 319 21.32 -22.69 -1.04
CA PHE A 319 22.05 -21.60 -1.72
C PHE A 319 23.21 -21.00 -0.91
N ASN A 320 23.89 -21.81 -0.09
CA ASN A 320 24.95 -21.34 0.82
C ASN A 320 24.46 -20.26 1.79
N ALA A 321 23.23 -20.44 2.30
CA ALA A 321 22.52 -19.53 3.18
C ALA A 321 23.39 -18.87 4.26
N LYS A 322 24.21 -19.68 4.96
CA LYS A 322 25.01 -19.25 6.12
C LYS A 322 26.08 -18.22 5.79
N THR A 323 26.45 -18.08 4.52
CA THR A 323 27.40 -17.06 4.03
C THR A 323 26.81 -15.65 4.11
N PHE A 324 25.48 -15.53 4.17
CA PHE A 324 24.78 -14.25 4.14
C PHE A 324 24.02 -14.03 5.46
N PRO A 325 23.68 -12.76 5.78
CA PRO A 325 22.74 -12.45 6.86
C PRO A 325 21.40 -13.17 6.66
N ILE A 326 20.78 -13.60 7.77
CA ILE A 326 19.51 -14.35 7.71
C ILE A 326 18.36 -13.52 7.10
N PHE A 327 18.37 -12.21 7.36
CA PHE A 327 17.41 -11.25 6.83
C PHE A 327 18.17 -10.05 6.25
N SER A 328 18.16 -9.88 4.93
CA SER A 328 18.82 -8.76 4.25
C SER A 328 18.28 -8.58 2.83
N SER A 329 18.16 -7.31 2.41
CA SER A 329 17.84 -6.90 1.03
C SER A 329 19.08 -6.72 0.14
N TYR A 330 20.28 -6.69 0.73
CA TYR A 330 21.51 -6.43 -0.01
C TYR A 330 21.88 -7.59 -0.95
N LEU A 331 22.64 -7.23 -1.98
CA LEU A 331 23.23 -8.17 -2.94
C LEU A 331 24.66 -8.53 -2.49
N PHE A 332 25.05 -9.79 -2.67
CA PHE A 332 26.33 -10.30 -2.17
C PHE A 332 27.16 -11.02 -3.22
N THR A 333 28.49 -10.97 -3.06
CA THR A 333 29.44 -11.84 -3.75
C THR A 333 29.40 -13.25 -3.16
N SER A 334 30.07 -14.22 -3.78
CA SER A 334 30.16 -15.59 -3.25
C SER A 334 30.89 -15.68 -1.89
N SER A 335 31.69 -14.67 -1.54
CA SER A 335 32.41 -14.57 -0.27
C SER A 335 31.60 -13.91 0.85
N GLY A 336 30.36 -13.49 0.60
CA GLY A 336 29.51 -12.83 1.60
C GLY A 336 29.72 -11.32 1.73
N GLN A 337 30.54 -10.72 0.86
CA GLN A 337 30.74 -9.26 0.82
C GLN A 337 29.63 -8.60 0.01
N VAL A 338 29.30 -7.34 0.34
CA VAL A 338 28.32 -6.56 -0.42
C VAL A 338 28.80 -6.40 -1.86
N TYR A 339 27.91 -6.66 -2.81
CA TYR A 339 28.23 -6.67 -4.23
C TYR A 339 28.36 -5.24 -4.76
N ASP A 340 29.51 -4.91 -5.35
CA ASP A 340 29.70 -3.61 -6.00
C ASP A 340 29.05 -3.59 -7.39
N ILE A 341 27.85 -3.03 -7.44
CA ILE A 341 27.04 -2.94 -8.66
C ILE A 341 27.66 -1.97 -9.68
N THR A 342 28.34 -0.92 -9.22
CA THR A 342 28.89 0.10 -10.14
C THR A 342 30.00 -0.46 -11.02
N SER A 343 30.72 -1.47 -10.54
CA SER A 343 31.78 -2.17 -11.28
C SER A 343 31.29 -2.95 -12.50
N ILE A 344 30.01 -3.36 -12.55
CA ILE A 344 29.46 -4.21 -13.62
C ILE A 344 28.54 -3.48 -14.60
N VAL A 345 28.41 -2.16 -14.48
CA VAL A 345 27.57 -1.32 -15.34
C VAL A 345 28.45 -0.52 -16.29
N ASN A 346 28.18 -0.58 -17.58
CA ASN A 346 28.89 0.23 -18.58
C ASN A 346 28.26 1.63 -18.75
N ASP A 347 28.86 2.46 -19.61
CA ASP A 347 28.40 3.83 -19.84
C ASP A 347 27.01 3.98 -20.46
N ASN A 348 26.45 2.90 -21.02
CA ASN A 348 25.15 2.88 -21.69
C ASN A 348 24.02 2.32 -20.79
N PHE A 349 24.25 2.18 -19.48
CA PHE A 349 23.37 1.46 -18.54
C PHE A 349 23.18 -0.01 -18.92
N GLU A 350 24.20 -0.66 -19.47
CA GLU A 350 24.13 -2.07 -19.82
C GLU A 350 25.13 -2.89 -19.01
N LEU A 351 24.83 -4.18 -18.85
CA LEU A 351 25.69 -5.10 -18.13
C LEU A 351 27.02 -5.27 -18.89
N ASN A 352 28.13 -4.92 -18.23
CA ASN A 352 29.46 -5.28 -18.71
C ASN A 352 29.71 -6.77 -18.43
N GLN A 353 29.66 -7.59 -19.48
CA GLN A 353 29.78 -9.04 -19.36
C GLN A 353 31.17 -9.49 -18.91
N GLU A 354 32.22 -8.76 -19.30
CA GLU A 354 33.60 -9.08 -18.92
C GLU A 354 33.83 -8.79 -17.44
N ALA A 355 33.42 -7.61 -16.97
CA ALA A 355 33.50 -7.25 -15.55
C ALA A 355 32.63 -8.21 -14.70
N TYR A 356 31.43 -8.55 -15.16
CA TYR A 356 30.57 -9.52 -14.48
C TYR A 356 31.21 -10.92 -14.40
N ALA A 357 31.91 -11.36 -15.45
CA ALA A 357 32.62 -12.64 -15.44
C ALA A 357 33.80 -12.65 -14.45
N GLN A 358 34.44 -11.50 -14.22
CA GLN A 358 35.54 -11.36 -13.25
C GLN A 358 35.05 -11.28 -11.80
N VAL A 359 34.03 -10.47 -11.53
CA VAL A 359 33.46 -10.29 -10.18
C VAL A 359 32.68 -11.52 -9.73
N GLY A 360 32.02 -12.20 -10.67
CA GLY A 360 31.24 -13.41 -10.42
C GLY A 360 29.75 -13.15 -10.28
N ARG A 361 29.01 -14.20 -9.88
CA ARG A 361 27.54 -14.16 -9.83
C ARG A 361 27.04 -13.38 -8.61
N VAL A 362 25.93 -12.67 -8.79
CA VAL A 362 25.17 -12.06 -7.69
C VAL A 362 24.48 -13.14 -6.85
N ASN A 363 24.63 -13.04 -5.53
CA ASN A 363 23.94 -13.89 -4.55
C ASN A 363 22.98 -13.06 -3.71
N LEU A 364 21.84 -13.68 -3.40
CA LEU A 364 20.78 -13.17 -2.53
C LEU A 364 20.83 -13.91 -1.20
N SER A 365 20.40 -13.23 -0.13
CA SER A 365 20.08 -13.91 1.13
C SER A 365 19.00 -14.96 0.90
N SER A 366 19.03 -16.07 1.65
CA SER A 366 18.02 -17.14 1.50
C SER A 366 16.61 -16.63 1.78
N PHE A 367 16.46 -15.70 2.72
CA PHE A 367 15.20 -15.00 2.97
C PHE A 367 14.69 -14.31 1.70
N PHE A 368 15.52 -13.47 1.08
CA PHE A 368 15.10 -12.67 -0.07
C PHE A 368 14.80 -13.56 -1.29
N ALA A 369 15.63 -14.58 -1.53
CA ALA A 369 15.41 -15.54 -2.61
C ALA A 369 14.09 -16.32 -2.45
N ILE A 370 13.81 -16.85 -1.24
CA ILE A 370 12.60 -17.65 -1.00
C ILE A 370 11.35 -16.77 -1.04
N THR A 371 11.40 -15.55 -0.50
CA THR A 371 10.28 -14.59 -0.59
C THR A 371 9.92 -14.26 -2.04
N TYR A 372 10.90 -14.15 -2.96
CA TYR A 372 10.60 -14.06 -4.39
C TYR A 372 9.89 -15.30 -4.94
N GLY A 373 10.30 -16.50 -4.52
CA GLY A 373 9.59 -17.74 -4.84
C GLY A 373 8.12 -17.69 -4.42
N PHE A 374 7.84 -17.30 -3.17
CA PHE A 374 6.46 -17.10 -2.69
C PHE A 374 5.71 -16.01 -3.48
N GLY A 375 6.39 -14.95 -3.88
CA GLY A 375 5.85 -13.93 -4.78
C GLY A 375 5.44 -14.48 -6.16
N PHE A 376 6.23 -15.39 -6.74
CA PHE A 376 5.85 -16.11 -7.97
C PHE A 376 4.58 -16.94 -7.78
N ALA A 377 4.47 -17.64 -6.64
CA ALA A 377 3.29 -18.41 -6.30
C ALA A 377 2.05 -17.51 -6.10
N ALA A 378 2.19 -16.37 -5.43
CA ALA A 378 1.10 -15.44 -5.16
C ALA A 378 0.48 -14.88 -6.45
N ILE A 379 1.32 -14.52 -7.43
CA ILE A 379 0.85 -13.97 -8.71
C ILE A 379 0.12 -15.04 -9.54
N ALA A 380 0.68 -16.25 -9.65
CA ALA A 380 0.01 -17.36 -10.34
C ALA A 380 -1.30 -17.76 -9.63
N ALA A 381 -1.29 -17.78 -8.29
CA ALA A 381 -2.47 -18.07 -7.49
C ALA A 381 -3.57 -17.03 -7.68
N THR A 382 -3.22 -15.75 -7.87
CA THR A 382 -4.18 -14.66 -8.07
C THR A 382 -5.11 -14.95 -9.24
N LEU A 383 -4.55 -15.36 -10.39
CA LEU A 383 -5.34 -15.67 -11.58
C LEU A 383 -6.23 -16.90 -11.37
N THR A 384 -5.65 -18.01 -10.90
CA THR A 384 -6.42 -19.26 -10.70
C THR A 384 -7.49 -19.11 -9.62
N HIS A 385 -7.17 -18.44 -8.51
CA HIS A 385 -8.11 -18.24 -7.40
C HIS A 385 -9.34 -17.45 -7.86
N VAL A 386 -9.14 -16.31 -8.53
CA VAL A 386 -10.26 -15.51 -9.05
C VAL A 386 -11.03 -16.27 -10.12
N ALA A 387 -10.36 -16.99 -11.03
CA ALA A 387 -11.02 -17.77 -12.06
C ALA A 387 -11.94 -18.87 -11.48
N LEU A 388 -11.51 -19.57 -10.42
CA LEU A 388 -12.26 -20.67 -9.83
C LEU A 388 -13.35 -20.21 -8.86
N PHE A 389 -13.05 -19.26 -7.97
CA PHE A 389 -13.97 -18.83 -6.90
C PHE A 389 -14.94 -17.75 -7.39
N HIS A 390 -14.49 -16.81 -8.24
CA HIS A 390 -15.30 -15.67 -8.69
C HIS A 390 -15.68 -15.72 -10.17
N GLY A 391 -15.06 -16.58 -10.98
CA GLY A 391 -15.25 -16.61 -12.43
C GLY A 391 -16.71 -16.80 -12.87
N ARG A 392 -17.48 -17.65 -12.16
CA ARG A 392 -18.91 -17.86 -12.45
C ARG A 392 -19.73 -16.59 -12.25
N GLU A 393 -19.45 -15.84 -11.19
CA GLU A 393 -20.15 -14.58 -10.89
C GLU A 393 -19.78 -13.49 -11.89
N ILE A 394 -18.49 -13.40 -12.26
CA ILE A 394 -18.00 -12.47 -13.28
C ILE A 394 -18.71 -12.73 -14.61
N VAL A 395 -18.77 -14.00 -15.06
CA VAL A 395 -19.46 -14.37 -16.31
C VAL A 395 -20.96 -14.10 -16.22
N LYS A 396 -21.59 -14.43 -15.09
CA LYS A 396 -23.03 -14.15 -14.89
C LYS A 396 -23.32 -12.66 -15.00
N LYS A 397 -22.50 -11.79 -14.41
CA LYS A 397 -22.67 -10.33 -14.49
C LYS A 397 -22.33 -9.76 -15.87
N PHE A 398 -21.34 -10.32 -16.54
CA PHE A 398 -21.02 -9.96 -17.92
C PHE A 398 -22.21 -10.25 -18.86
N ARG A 399 -22.93 -11.36 -18.65
CA ARG A 399 -24.12 -11.73 -19.43
C ARG A 399 -25.40 -11.03 -19.00
N ALA A 400 -25.62 -10.88 -17.70
CA ALA A 400 -26.87 -10.39 -17.12
C ALA A 400 -26.91 -8.86 -16.98
N SER A 401 -26.49 -8.11 -18.02
CA SER A 401 -26.20 -6.67 -17.98
C SER A 401 -27.30 -5.74 -17.41
N SER A 402 -28.49 -6.23 -17.04
CA SER A 402 -29.55 -5.46 -16.37
C SER A 402 -30.48 -6.22 -15.39
N GLU A 403 -30.27 -7.52 -15.07
CA GLU A 403 -31.28 -8.35 -14.36
C GLU A 403 -30.79 -8.92 -13.00
N GLY A 404 -29.97 -8.18 -12.27
CA GLY A 404 -29.53 -8.55 -10.92
C GLY A 404 -30.25 -7.77 -9.81
N ARG A 405 -30.39 -8.37 -8.62
CA ARG A 405 -30.83 -7.64 -7.41
C ARG A 405 -29.81 -6.55 -7.10
N GLU A 406 -30.24 -5.30 -7.17
CA GLU A 406 -29.38 -4.14 -6.94
C GLU A 406 -29.26 -3.84 -5.45
N ASP A 407 -28.07 -3.40 -5.03
CA ASP A 407 -27.84 -2.91 -3.67
C ASP A 407 -28.53 -1.55 -3.45
N ILE A 408 -28.96 -1.28 -2.21
CA ILE A 408 -29.61 -0.02 -1.84
C ILE A 408 -28.75 1.20 -2.21
N HIS A 409 -27.44 1.14 -2.03
CA HIS A 409 -26.56 2.26 -2.35
C HIS A 409 -26.47 2.49 -3.86
N THR A 410 -26.53 1.44 -4.67
CA THR A 410 -26.63 1.56 -6.13
C THR A 410 -27.93 2.22 -6.55
N ARG A 411 -29.05 1.87 -5.91
CA ARG A 411 -30.35 2.50 -6.15
C ARG A 411 -30.34 4.00 -5.83
N LEU A 412 -29.77 4.40 -4.69
CA LEU A 412 -29.62 5.82 -4.31
C LEU A 412 -28.73 6.59 -5.30
N MET A 413 -27.66 5.97 -5.77
CA MET A 413 -26.72 6.60 -6.70
C MET A 413 -27.31 6.90 -8.08
N ARG A 414 -28.43 6.28 -8.47
CA ARG A 414 -29.14 6.57 -9.74
C ARG A 414 -29.67 8.01 -9.82
N ASN A 415 -29.86 8.68 -8.69
CA ASN A 415 -30.26 10.09 -8.66
C ASN A 415 -29.17 11.04 -9.18
N TYR A 416 -27.92 10.58 -9.27
CA TYR A 416 -26.80 11.37 -9.77
C TYR A 416 -26.51 11.05 -11.24
N LYS A 417 -26.13 12.09 -11.99
CA LYS A 417 -25.67 11.92 -13.37
C LYS A 417 -24.37 11.12 -13.38
N ASP A 418 -24.39 9.99 -14.06
CA ASP A 418 -23.21 9.15 -14.18
C ASP A 418 -22.13 9.78 -15.10
N ILE A 419 -20.92 9.24 -15.00
CA ILE A 419 -19.77 9.66 -15.81
C ILE A 419 -19.96 9.13 -17.23
N PRO A 420 -19.90 9.99 -18.27
CA PRO A 420 -19.91 9.52 -19.64
C PRO A 420 -18.68 8.64 -19.93
N THR A 421 -18.86 7.48 -20.54
CA THR A 421 -17.76 6.53 -20.84
C THR A 421 -16.62 7.15 -21.65
N TRP A 422 -16.92 8.14 -22.51
CA TRP A 422 -15.92 8.84 -23.30
C TRP A 422 -14.87 9.60 -22.46
N TRP A 423 -15.18 9.98 -21.21
CA TRP A 423 -14.20 10.61 -20.31
C TRP A 423 -13.03 9.66 -20.02
N PHE A 424 -13.35 8.39 -19.74
CA PHE A 424 -12.37 7.35 -19.52
C PHE A 424 -11.55 7.06 -20.79
N HIS A 425 -12.20 7.01 -21.95
CA HIS A 425 -11.50 6.83 -23.22
C HIS A 425 -10.55 7.98 -23.56
N ILE A 426 -10.94 9.23 -23.31
CA ILE A 426 -10.05 10.39 -23.52
C ILE A 426 -8.84 10.33 -22.60
N VAL A 427 -9.03 10.03 -21.31
CA VAL A 427 -7.91 9.89 -20.37
C VAL A 427 -6.99 8.74 -20.78
N LEU A 428 -7.55 7.61 -21.18
CA LEU A 428 -6.79 6.46 -21.65
C LEU A 428 -5.96 6.79 -22.90
N LEU A 429 -6.60 7.33 -23.94
CA LEU A 429 -5.94 7.65 -25.21
C LEU A 429 -4.90 8.76 -25.02
N GLY A 430 -5.21 9.78 -24.22
CA GLY A 430 -4.27 10.86 -23.88
C GLY A 430 -3.05 10.33 -23.13
N ALA A 431 -3.25 9.49 -22.11
CA ALA A 431 -2.16 8.89 -21.34
C ALA A 431 -1.30 7.95 -22.19
N ILE A 432 -1.90 7.11 -23.04
CA ILE A 432 -1.16 6.24 -23.97
C ILE A 432 -0.36 7.07 -24.98
N ALA A 433 -0.97 8.10 -25.58
CA ALA A 433 -0.29 8.96 -26.56
C ALA A 433 0.91 9.69 -25.93
N ALA A 434 0.74 10.27 -24.74
CA ALA A 434 1.82 10.91 -24.00
C ALA A 434 2.93 9.92 -23.61
N SER A 435 2.56 8.71 -23.17
CA SER A 435 3.52 7.64 -22.85
C SER A 435 4.28 7.14 -24.07
N LEU A 436 3.62 7.02 -25.22
CA LEU A 436 4.25 6.64 -26.50
C LEU A 436 5.21 7.73 -26.98
N ALA A 437 4.83 9.01 -26.88
CA ALA A 437 5.71 10.12 -27.19
C ALA A 437 6.98 10.09 -26.34
N LEU A 438 6.86 9.81 -25.04
CA LEU A 438 8.00 9.60 -24.15
C LEU A 438 8.88 8.42 -24.59
N CYS A 439 8.31 7.28 -24.98
CA CYS A 439 9.09 6.12 -25.43
C CYS A 439 9.77 6.33 -26.80
N ILE A 440 9.19 7.15 -27.69
CA ILE A 440 9.70 7.39 -29.05
C ILE A 440 10.72 8.53 -29.05
N PHE A 441 10.37 9.69 -28.50
CA PHE A 441 11.21 10.89 -28.58
C PHE A 441 12.26 10.98 -27.47
N LEU A 442 12.01 10.39 -26.29
CA LEU A 442 12.89 10.45 -25.12
C LEU A 442 13.56 9.09 -24.82
N LYS A 443 13.73 8.26 -25.87
CA LYS A 443 14.28 6.90 -25.79
C LYS A 443 15.66 6.83 -25.13
N LYS A 444 16.49 7.86 -25.30
CA LYS A 444 17.85 7.91 -24.72
C LYS A 444 17.83 7.88 -23.19
N GLU A 445 16.80 8.44 -22.57
CA GLU A 445 16.70 8.54 -21.11
C GLU A 445 15.89 7.38 -20.50
N VAL A 446 14.81 6.95 -21.17
CA VAL A 446 13.86 5.96 -20.61
C VAL A 446 14.17 4.52 -21.06
N GLN A 447 14.86 4.34 -22.18
CA GLN A 447 15.25 3.04 -22.79
C GLN A 447 14.12 2.05 -23.11
N LEU A 448 12.88 2.29 -22.68
CA LEU A 448 11.72 1.44 -22.93
C LEU A 448 11.26 1.55 -24.40
N PRO A 449 11.15 0.44 -25.15
CA PRO A 449 10.59 0.47 -26.49
C PRO A 449 9.06 0.70 -26.46
N TRP A 450 8.52 1.32 -27.51
CA TRP A 450 7.09 1.64 -27.63
C TRP A 450 6.17 0.42 -27.47
N TRP A 451 6.58 -0.75 -27.97
CA TRP A 451 5.80 -1.99 -27.83
C TRP A 451 5.79 -2.50 -26.38
N GLY A 452 6.86 -2.23 -25.62
CA GLY A 452 6.96 -2.60 -24.21
C GLY A 452 5.94 -1.87 -23.36
N LEU A 453 5.67 -0.59 -23.67
CA LEU A 453 4.59 0.16 -23.04
C LEU A 453 3.21 -0.47 -23.28
N LEU A 454 2.89 -0.82 -24.54
CA LEU A 454 1.60 -1.44 -24.87
C LEU A 454 1.45 -2.79 -24.18
N PHE A 455 2.54 -3.56 -24.09
CA PHE A 455 2.56 -4.83 -23.39
C PHE A 455 2.35 -4.64 -21.87
N ALA A 456 3.00 -3.65 -21.26
CA ALA A 456 2.79 -3.30 -19.85
C ALA A 456 1.34 -2.89 -19.57
N ALA A 457 0.75 -2.06 -20.43
CA ALA A 457 -0.64 -1.63 -20.30
C ALA A 457 -1.62 -2.80 -20.45
N ALA A 458 -1.38 -3.71 -21.40
CA ALA A 458 -2.20 -4.91 -21.56
C ALA A 458 -2.13 -5.83 -20.34
N LEU A 459 -0.94 -6.03 -19.79
CA LEU A 459 -0.73 -6.82 -18.58
C LEU A 459 -1.45 -6.18 -17.37
N ALA A 460 -1.26 -4.87 -17.16
CA ALA A 460 -1.92 -4.10 -16.11
C ALA A 460 -3.45 -4.22 -16.21
N PHE A 461 -4.01 -4.07 -17.41
CA PHE A 461 -5.44 -4.18 -17.66
C PHE A 461 -6.00 -5.55 -17.27
N ILE A 462 -5.34 -6.65 -17.68
CA ILE A 462 -5.76 -8.02 -17.37
C ILE A 462 -5.77 -8.27 -15.86
N PHE A 463 -4.73 -7.82 -15.16
CA PHE A 463 -4.55 -8.06 -13.72
C PHE A 463 -5.37 -7.10 -12.84
N THR A 464 -5.83 -5.97 -13.36
CA THR A 464 -6.61 -4.98 -12.60
C THR A 464 -7.89 -5.59 -12.01
N LEU A 465 -8.65 -6.37 -12.78
CA LEU A 465 -9.91 -6.95 -12.30
C LEU A 465 -9.70 -8.01 -11.20
N PRO A 466 -8.86 -9.06 -11.39
CA PRO A 466 -8.58 -10.04 -10.34
C PRO A 466 -8.05 -9.42 -9.06
N ILE A 467 -7.11 -8.48 -9.16
CA ILE A 467 -6.51 -7.84 -7.99
C ILE A 467 -7.53 -6.96 -7.28
N SER A 468 -8.35 -6.20 -8.02
CA SER A 468 -9.44 -5.41 -7.42
C SER A 468 -10.42 -6.27 -6.62
N ILE A 469 -10.76 -7.48 -7.09
CA ILE A 469 -11.66 -8.40 -6.38
C ILE A 469 -11.04 -8.86 -5.04
N ILE A 470 -9.76 -9.23 -5.06
CA ILE A 470 -9.06 -9.65 -3.84
C ILE A 470 -8.95 -8.46 -2.88
N THR A 471 -8.55 -7.28 -3.36
CA THR A 471 -8.47 -6.07 -2.53
C THR A 471 -9.83 -5.70 -1.92
N ALA A 472 -10.90 -5.72 -2.72
CA ALA A 472 -12.24 -5.35 -2.29
C ALA A 472 -12.86 -6.28 -1.24
N THR A 473 -12.35 -7.51 -1.11
CA THR A 473 -12.86 -8.53 -0.18
C THR A 473 -11.94 -8.77 1.01
N THR A 474 -10.62 -8.66 0.83
CA THR A 474 -9.60 -9.02 1.84
C THR A 474 -8.86 -7.84 2.43
N ASN A 475 -8.99 -6.64 1.84
CA ASN A 475 -8.17 -5.47 2.15
C ASN A 475 -6.66 -5.64 1.81
N GLN A 476 -6.28 -6.67 1.07
CA GLN A 476 -4.91 -6.95 0.67
C GLN A 476 -4.77 -6.86 -0.85
N THR A 477 -3.71 -6.21 -1.32
CA THR A 477 -3.49 -5.94 -2.74
C THR A 477 -2.26 -6.67 -3.24
N PRO A 478 -2.42 -7.82 -3.93
CA PRO A 478 -1.29 -8.50 -4.57
C PRO A 478 -0.52 -7.58 -5.53
N GLY A 479 0.81 -7.64 -5.47
CA GLY A 479 1.69 -6.82 -6.31
C GLY A 479 1.97 -7.44 -7.68
N LEU A 480 2.09 -6.59 -8.72
CA LEU A 480 2.46 -7.00 -10.10
C LEU A 480 3.95 -6.79 -10.42
N ASN A 481 4.71 -6.23 -9.47
CA ASN A 481 6.12 -5.87 -9.67
C ASN A 481 6.98 -7.04 -10.16
N ILE A 482 6.89 -8.19 -9.48
CA ILE A 482 7.77 -9.33 -9.74
C ILE A 482 7.57 -9.89 -11.16
N ILE A 483 6.32 -10.08 -11.61
CA ILE A 483 6.06 -10.66 -12.94
C ILE A 483 6.38 -9.68 -14.07
N THR A 484 6.14 -8.37 -13.88
CA THR A 484 6.49 -7.36 -14.88
C THR A 484 8.01 -7.30 -15.08
N GLU A 485 8.76 -7.28 -13.97
CA GLU A 485 10.21 -7.32 -13.95
C GLU A 485 10.77 -8.63 -14.54
N TYR A 486 10.18 -9.78 -14.20
CA TYR A 486 10.56 -11.08 -14.74
C TYR A 486 10.39 -11.14 -16.27
N LEU A 487 9.21 -10.77 -16.77
CA LEU A 487 8.92 -10.83 -18.22
C LEU A 487 9.85 -9.92 -19.01
N MET A 488 9.97 -8.66 -18.60
CA MET A 488 10.79 -7.70 -19.34
C MET A 488 12.28 -8.02 -19.23
N GLY A 489 12.73 -8.55 -18.09
CA GLY A 489 14.11 -8.97 -17.90
C GLY A 489 14.51 -10.19 -18.73
N VAL A 490 13.55 -11.07 -19.06
CA VAL A 490 13.77 -12.17 -20.01
C VAL A 490 13.81 -11.65 -21.45
N ILE A 491 12.95 -10.69 -21.81
CA ILE A 491 12.84 -10.17 -23.18
C ILE A 491 13.98 -9.20 -23.53
N LEU A 492 14.30 -8.25 -22.65
CA LEU A 492 15.41 -7.29 -22.79
C LEU A 492 16.37 -7.41 -21.59
N PRO A 493 17.16 -8.49 -21.50
CA PRO A 493 18.16 -8.62 -20.45
C PRO A 493 19.26 -7.57 -20.61
N GLY A 494 19.84 -7.12 -19.50
CA GLY A 494 20.94 -6.15 -19.52
C GLY A 494 20.50 -4.69 -19.54
N ARG A 495 19.20 -4.39 -19.42
CA ARG A 495 18.65 -3.02 -19.50
C ARG A 495 17.83 -2.68 -18.25
N PRO A 496 18.46 -2.20 -17.16
CA PRO A 496 17.80 -1.91 -15.90
C PRO A 496 16.74 -0.82 -16.03
N ILE A 497 17.02 0.28 -16.74
CA ILE A 497 16.08 1.41 -16.84
C ILE A 497 14.83 1.01 -17.63
N ALA A 498 14.99 0.29 -18.75
CA ALA A 498 13.85 -0.23 -19.50
C ALA A 498 12.99 -1.19 -18.66
N ASN A 499 13.62 -2.05 -17.85
CA ASN A 499 12.92 -2.99 -16.97
C ASN A 499 12.10 -2.27 -15.89
N VAL A 500 12.70 -1.33 -15.16
CA VAL A 500 11.97 -0.59 -14.11
C VAL A 500 10.89 0.33 -14.66
N CYS A 501 11.07 0.86 -15.88
CA CYS A 501 10.01 1.60 -16.57
C CYS A 501 8.84 0.68 -16.92
N PHE A 502 9.11 -0.51 -17.47
CA PHE A 502 8.09 -1.52 -17.75
C PHE A 502 7.34 -1.94 -16.48
N LYS A 503 8.08 -2.23 -15.39
CA LYS A 503 7.50 -2.48 -14.06
C LYS A 503 6.55 -1.38 -13.66
N THR A 504 7.01 -0.13 -13.74
CA THR A 504 6.25 1.01 -13.22
C THR A 504 4.97 1.23 -14.03
N TYR A 505 5.02 1.15 -15.36
CA TYR A 505 3.80 1.20 -16.17
C TYR A 505 2.86 0.00 -15.93
N GLY A 506 3.39 -1.21 -15.72
CA GLY A 506 2.57 -2.39 -15.44
C GLY A 506 1.92 -2.33 -14.05
N TYR A 507 2.71 -2.10 -13.01
CA TYR A 507 2.27 -2.13 -11.62
C TYR A 507 1.51 -0.86 -11.21
N ILE A 508 2.04 0.33 -11.49
CA ILE A 508 1.42 1.57 -10.98
C ILE A 508 0.13 1.87 -11.70
N SER A 509 0.02 1.66 -13.00
CA SER A 509 -1.25 1.88 -13.69
C SER A 509 -2.34 0.91 -13.19
N MET A 510 -1.98 -0.31 -12.81
CA MET A 510 -2.91 -1.21 -12.10
C MET A 510 -3.24 -0.71 -10.70
N ALA A 511 -2.24 -0.38 -9.87
CA ALA A 511 -2.44 0.07 -8.50
C ALA A 511 -3.29 1.36 -8.43
N GLN A 512 -3.04 2.31 -9.33
CA GLN A 512 -3.83 3.53 -9.47
C GLN A 512 -5.27 3.24 -9.89
N ALA A 513 -5.49 2.28 -10.78
CA ALA A 513 -6.85 1.85 -11.13
C ALA A 513 -7.59 1.26 -9.92
N VAL A 514 -6.94 0.41 -9.12
CA VAL A 514 -7.52 -0.17 -7.89
C VAL A 514 -7.84 0.91 -6.87
N SER A 515 -6.92 1.84 -6.61
CA SER A 515 -7.11 2.95 -5.68
C SER A 515 -8.22 3.90 -6.13
N PHE A 516 -8.29 4.21 -7.42
CA PHE A 516 -9.37 4.98 -8.01
C PHE A 516 -10.73 4.29 -7.77
N LEU A 517 -10.82 2.98 -8.01
CA LEU A 517 -12.03 2.19 -7.76
C LEU A 517 -12.44 2.15 -6.28
N ASN A 518 -11.46 2.06 -5.38
CA ASN A 518 -11.65 2.12 -3.94
C ASN A 518 -12.32 3.44 -3.53
N ASP A 519 -11.81 4.56 -4.03
CA ASP A 519 -12.40 5.86 -3.76
C ASP A 519 -13.79 6.03 -4.42
N PHE A 520 -14.02 5.44 -5.60
CA PHE A 520 -15.37 5.39 -6.18
C PHE A 520 -16.35 4.65 -5.28
N LYS A 521 -15.89 3.60 -4.57
CA LYS A 521 -16.70 2.92 -3.56
C LYS A 521 -16.97 3.81 -2.36
N LEU A 522 -15.98 4.56 -1.86
CA LEU A 522 -16.18 5.57 -0.83
C LEU A 522 -17.24 6.61 -1.27
N GLY A 523 -17.11 7.16 -2.48
CA GLY A 523 -18.08 8.10 -3.05
C GLY A 523 -19.48 7.49 -3.21
N HIS A 524 -19.57 6.22 -3.57
CA HIS A 524 -20.82 5.46 -3.65
C HIS A 524 -21.48 5.29 -2.28
N TYR A 525 -20.70 5.03 -1.23
CA TYR A 525 -21.20 4.94 0.14
C TYR A 525 -21.50 6.30 0.77
N MET A 526 -20.85 7.38 0.34
CA MET A 526 -21.07 8.74 0.85
C MET A 526 -22.01 9.59 -0.04
N LYS A 527 -22.52 8.99 -1.12
CA LYS A 527 -23.51 9.58 -2.03
C LYS A 527 -22.98 10.85 -2.69
N ILE A 528 -21.73 10.78 -3.12
CA ILE A 528 -21.03 11.87 -3.82
C ILE A 528 -21.28 11.73 -5.32
N PRO A 529 -21.65 12.82 -6.03
CA PRO A 529 -21.82 12.78 -7.47
C PRO A 529 -20.60 12.17 -8.19
N PRO A 530 -20.77 11.13 -9.03
CA PRO A 530 -19.64 10.43 -9.66
C PRO A 530 -18.74 11.33 -10.50
N ARG A 531 -19.31 12.31 -11.22
CA ARG A 531 -18.55 13.29 -12.01
C ARG A 531 -17.62 14.15 -11.17
N SER A 532 -18.03 14.49 -9.95
CA SER A 532 -17.20 15.24 -9.01
C SER A 532 -16.03 14.41 -8.54
N MET A 533 -16.28 13.15 -8.17
CA MET A 533 -15.22 12.19 -7.79
C MET A 533 -14.16 12.06 -8.89
N PHE A 534 -14.59 11.83 -10.13
CA PHE A 534 -13.68 11.69 -11.28
C PHE A 534 -12.76 12.91 -11.45
N LEU A 535 -13.33 14.13 -11.47
CA LEU A 535 -12.56 15.35 -11.73
C LEU A 535 -11.59 15.66 -10.59
N VAL A 536 -12.03 15.53 -9.34
CA VAL A 536 -11.20 15.79 -8.17
C VAL A 536 -10.01 14.85 -8.12
N GLN A 537 -10.23 13.56 -8.38
CA GLN A 537 -9.14 12.58 -8.42
C GLN A 537 -8.17 12.86 -9.56
N LEU A 538 -8.67 13.10 -10.78
CA LEU A 538 -7.82 13.36 -11.94
C LEU A 538 -6.95 14.61 -11.72
N ILE A 539 -7.56 15.72 -11.28
CA ILE A 539 -6.85 16.97 -11.03
C ILE A 539 -5.86 16.80 -9.87
N GLY A 540 -6.29 16.20 -8.76
CA GLY A 540 -5.43 15.92 -7.61
C GLY A 540 -4.23 15.07 -7.98
N THR A 541 -4.41 14.04 -8.81
CA THR A 541 -3.33 13.14 -9.23
C THR A 541 -2.28 13.85 -10.08
N VAL A 542 -2.71 14.72 -10.99
CA VAL A 542 -1.79 15.52 -11.83
C VAL A 542 -1.00 16.52 -10.98
N ILE A 543 -1.66 17.18 -10.02
CA ILE A 543 -1.01 18.11 -9.08
C ILE A 543 -0.02 17.35 -8.20
N ALA A 544 -0.45 16.22 -7.61
CA ALA A 544 0.38 15.41 -6.74
C ALA A 544 1.62 14.88 -7.46
N GLY A 545 1.48 14.32 -8.66
CA GLY A 545 2.60 13.88 -9.48
C GLY A 545 3.58 15.00 -9.79
N THR A 546 3.07 16.21 -10.09
CA THR A 546 3.91 17.39 -10.35
C THR A 546 4.72 17.79 -9.12
N ILE A 547 4.08 17.84 -7.95
CA ILE A 547 4.75 18.23 -6.69
C ILE A 547 5.75 17.18 -6.24
N ASN A 548 5.40 15.89 -6.33
CA ASN A 548 6.31 14.79 -6.04
C ASN A 548 7.61 14.89 -6.87
N VAL A 549 7.50 15.09 -8.19
CA VAL A 549 8.69 15.26 -9.04
C VAL A 549 9.45 16.54 -8.67
N SER A 550 8.76 17.64 -8.39
CA SER A 550 9.39 18.93 -8.10
C SER A 550 10.17 18.91 -6.79
N VAL A 551 9.61 18.30 -5.74
CA VAL A 551 10.27 18.15 -4.43
C VAL A 551 11.43 17.16 -4.53
N ALA A 552 11.24 16.04 -5.21
CA ALA A 552 12.33 15.12 -5.48
C ALA A 552 13.46 15.81 -6.24
N TRP A 553 13.14 16.54 -7.30
CA TRP A 553 14.13 17.27 -8.09
C TRP A 553 14.90 18.29 -7.27
N TRP A 554 14.21 19.03 -6.40
CA TRP A 554 14.84 19.96 -5.46
C TRP A 554 15.80 19.25 -4.51
N LEU A 555 15.36 18.19 -3.82
CA LEU A 555 16.20 17.46 -2.86
C LEU A 555 17.42 16.81 -3.53
N LEU A 556 17.20 16.15 -4.68
CA LEU A 556 18.26 15.48 -5.45
C LEU A 556 19.27 16.46 -6.06
N SER A 557 18.97 17.76 -6.12
CA SER A 557 19.88 18.79 -6.65
C SER A 557 20.48 19.69 -5.57
N SER A 558 19.90 19.74 -4.37
CA SER A 558 20.33 20.61 -3.28
C SER A 558 21.03 19.88 -2.13
N VAL A 559 20.74 18.61 -1.89
CA VAL A 559 21.36 17.81 -0.83
C VAL A 559 22.55 17.05 -1.40
N ASP A 560 23.75 17.39 -0.94
CA ASP A 560 24.98 16.67 -1.33
C ASP A 560 25.00 15.26 -0.71
N GLN A 561 25.48 14.29 -1.48
CA GLN A 561 25.55 12.86 -1.10
C GLN A 561 24.24 12.26 -0.54
N ILE A 562 23.08 12.69 -1.06
CA ILE A 562 21.79 12.10 -0.68
C ILE A 562 21.78 10.57 -0.96
N CYS A 563 21.20 9.78 -0.07
CA CYS A 563 21.14 8.31 -0.13
C CYS A 563 22.48 7.56 0.00
N HIS A 564 23.61 8.27 0.14
CA HIS A 564 24.93 7.69 0.35
C HIS A 564 25.30 7.74 1.83
N GLN A 565 25.37 6.57 2.46
CA GLN A 565 25.84 6.44 3.83
C GLN A 565 27.37 6.29 3.81
N SER A 566 28.09 7.34 4.23
CA SER A 566 29.48 7.16 4.63
C SER A 566 29.49 6.62 6.07
N PRO A 567 30.39 5.69 6.45
CA PRO A 567 30.57 5.26 7.83
C PRO A 567 30.81 6.44 8.82
N SER A 568 31.22 7.59 8.31
CA SER A 568 31.45 8.83 9.06
C SER A 568 30.29 9.85 9.01
N SER A 569 29.28 9.67 8.17
CA SER A 569 28.17 10.62 8.04
C SER A 569 26.90 10.08 8.71
N ASN A 570 26.48 10.73 9.80
CA ASN A 570 25.14 10.53 10.40
C ASN A 570 24.04 11.19 9.54
N SER A 571 24.13 11.07 8.21
CA SER A 571 23.16 11.70 7.31
C SER A 571 21.78 11.07 7.52
N PRO A 572 20.72 11.86 7.77
CA PRO A 572 19.38 11.33 7.95
C PRO A 572 18.74 10.87 6.62
N TRP A 573 19.43 11.05 5.49
CA TRP A 573 18.95 10.76 4.13
C TRP A 573 19.47 9.42 3.62
N THR A 574 18.78 8.32 3.93
CA THR A 574 19.24 6.95 3.61
C THR A 574 18.45 6.28 2.49
N CYS A 575 17.31 6.85 2.09
CA CYS A 575 16.48 6.42 0.96
C CYS A 575 16.20 4.90 0.92
N PRO A 576 15.59 4.33 1.99
CA PRO A 576 15.43 2.89 2.12
C PRO A 576 14.60 2.27 0.99
N GLY A 577 13.52 2.95 0.58
CA GLY A 577 12.67 2.49 -0.54
C GLY A 577 13.38 2.51 -1.89
N ASP A 578 14.11 3.59 -2.19
CA ASP A 578 14.86 3.73 -3.44
C ASP A 578 16.00 2.72 -3.54
N ARG A 579 16.65 2.36 -2.42
CA ARG A 579 17.69 1.32 -2.39
C ARG A 579 17.13 -0.06 -2.79
N VAL A 580 15.99 -0.46 -2.21
CA VAL A 580 15.33 -1.72 -2.61
C VAL A 580 14.90 -1.67 -4.08
N PHE A 581 14.41 -0.51 -4.55
CA PHE A 581 14.05 -0.32 -5.96
C PHE A 581 15.26 -0.42 -6.89
N PHE A 582 16.43 0.11 -6.47
CA PHE A 582 17.70 -0.02 -7.17
C PHE A 582 18.18 -1.46 -7.23
N ASP A 583 18.21 -2.17 -6.10
CA ASP A 583 18.61 -3.58 -6.02
C ASP A 583 17.70 -4.46 -6.91
N ALA A 584 16.39 -4.19 -6.92
CA ALA A 584 15.46 -4.84 -7.84
C ALA A 584 15.82 -4.57 -9.32
N SER A 585 16.18 -3.33 -9.67
CA SER A 585 16.61 -2.99 -11.04
C SER A 585 17.83 -3.80 -11.50
N VAL A 586 18.71 -4.15 -10.56
CA VAL A 586 19.91 -4.96 -10.82
C VAL A 586 19.55 -6.43 -11.02
N ILE A 587 18.78 -7.01 -10.10
CA ILE A 587 18.35 -8.41 -10.16
C ILE A 587 17.59 -8.69 -11.46
N TRP A 588 16.58 -7.87 -11.73
CA TRP A 588 15.60 -8.14 -12.77
C TRP A 588 15.96 -7.55 -14.13
N GLY A 589 16.62 -6.40 -14.14
CA GLY A 589 16.92 -5.68 -15.37
C GLY A 589 18.37 -5.83 -15.83
N LEU A 590 19.34 -5.49 -14.98
CA LEU A 590 20.76 -5.50 -15.34
C LEU A 590 21.32 -6.92 -15.50
N VAL A 591 21.27 -7.73 -14.45
CA VAL A 591 21.75 -9.13 -14.50
C VAL A 591 20.74 -9.99 -15.27
N GLY A 592 19.47 -9.81 -14.91
CA GLY A 592 18.30 -10.38 -15.58
C GLY A 592 17.94 -11.79 -15.08
N PRO A 593 16.67 -12.23 -15.25
CA PRO A 593 16.17 -13.48 -14.72
C PRO A 593 16.93 -14.69 -15.25
N LYS A 594 17.41 -14.66 -16.49
CA LYS A 594 18.19 -15.75 -17.10
C LYS A 594 19.45 -16.10 -16.29
N ARG A 595 20.10 -15.09 -15.69
CA ARG A 595 21.34 -15.21 -14.91
C ARG A 595 21.13 -15.31 -13.39
N ILE A 596 19.90 -15.14 -12.90
CA ILE A 596 19.54 -15.30 -11.48
C ILE A 596 18.68 -16.56 -11.28
N PHE A 597 17.53 -16.62 -11.95
CA PHE A 597 16.51 -17.67 -11.85
C PHE A 597 16.52 -18.64 -13.05
N GLY A 598 17.37 -18.43 -14.05
CA GLY A 598 17.47 -19.30 -15.22
C GLY A 598 18.58 -20.34 -15.10
N SER A 599 18.87 -21.03 -16.20
CA SER A 599 19.93 -22.03 -16.29
C SER A 599 21.34 -21.47 -16.04
N GLN A 600 21.53 -20.15 -16.13
CA GLN A 600 22.81 -19.48 -15.89
C GLN A 600 22.95 -18.94 -14.46
N GLY A 601 21.91 -19.07 -13.64
CA GLY A 601 21.85 -18.52 -12.29
C GLY A 601 21.91 -19.55 -11.18
N ASN A 602 21.81 -19.07 -9.94
CA ASN A 602 21.90 -19.89 -8.73
C ASN A 602 20.53 -20.36 -8.23
N TYR A 603 19.42 -19.78 -8.73
CA TYR A 603 18.07 -19.97 -8.19
C TYR A 603 17.03 -20.56 -9.16
N PRO A 604 17.37 -21.50 -10.07
CA PRO A 604 16.40 -22.01 -11.05
C PRO A 604 15.21 -22.75 -10.44
N ALA A 605 15.41 -23.35 -9.26
CA ALA A 605 14.36 -24.09 -8.54
C ALA A 605 13.18 -23.20 -8.12
N LEU A 606 13.38 -21.88 -7.98
CA LEU A 606 12.30 -20.98 -7.56
C LEU A 606 11.17 -20.88 -8.58
N ASN A 607 11.42 -21.15 -9.87
CA ASN A 607 10.37 -21.11 -10.89
C ASN A 607 9.25 -22.15 -10.65
N TRP A 608 9.52 -23.22 -9.91
CA TRP A 608 8.50 -24.21 -9.54
C TRP A 608 7.39 -23.62 -8.67
N PHE A 609 7.64 -22.49 -8.01
CA PHE A 609 6.62 -21.78 -7.25
C PHE A 609 5.51 -21.21 -8.15
N PHE A 610 5.77 -20.88 -9.42
CA PHE A 610 4.69 -20.53 -10.36
C PHE A 610 3.70 -21.68 -10.52
N LEU A 611 4.21 -22.90 -10.64
CA LEU A 611 3.36 -24.09 -10.74
C LEU A 611 2.61 -24.36 -9.43
N ALA A 612 3.27 -24.22 -8.29
CA ALA A 612 2.63 -24.34 -6.98
C ALA A 612 1.49 -23.32 -6.81
N GLY A 613 1.72 -22.06 -7.23
CA GLY A 613 0.70 -21.02 -7.24
C GLY A 613 -0.44 -21.30 -8.20
N LEU A 614 -0.16 -21.84 -9.40
CA LEU A 614 -1.17 -22.18 -10.38
C LEU A 614 -2.09 -23.33 -9.90
N LEU A 615 -1.50 -24.37 -9.30
CA LEU A 615 -2.21 -25.57 -8.86
C LEU A 615 -2.87 -25.42 -7.48
N GLY A 616 -2.28 -24.62 -6.59
CA GLY A 616 -2.74 -24.45 -5.21
C GLY A 616 -4.23 -24.10 -5.10
N PRO A 617 -4.74 -23.03 -5.76
CA PRO A 617 -6.15 -22.67 -5.68
C PRO A 617 -7.08 -23.74 -6.23
N SER A 618 -6.62 -24.52 -7.21
CA SER A 618 -7.36 -25.67 -7.75
C SER A 618 -7.56 -26.75 -6.70
N LEU A 619 -6.53 -27.02 -5.89
CA LEU A 619 -6.62 -27.96 -4.77
C LEU A 619 -7.61 -27.48 -3.70
N VAL A 620 -7.54 -26.21 -3.30
CA VAL A 620 -8.47 -25.62 -2.32
C VAL A 620 -9.91 -25.65 -2.85
N TYR A 621 -10.10 -25.35 -4.14
CA TYR A 621 -11.41 -25.41 -4.78
C TYR A 621 -11.99 -26.83 -4.81
N LEU A 622 -11.15 -27.83 -5.11
CA LEU A 622 -11.54 -29.24 -5.07
C LEU A 622 -11.93 -29.67 -3.64
N LEU A 623 -11.14 -29.30 -2.65
CA LEU A 623 -11.44 -29.57 -1.24
C LEU A 623 -12.76 -28.95 -0.80
N HIS A 624 -13.05 -27.72 -1.23
CA HIS A 624 -14.33 -27.07 -0.96
C HIS A 624 -15.52 -27.85 -1.57
N ARG A 625 -15.35 -28.41 -2.77
CA ARG A 625 -16.39 -29.24 -3.41
C ARG A 625 -16.57 -30.61 -2.76
N ILE A 626 -15.50 -31.21 -2.26
CA ILE A 626 -15.55 -32.53 -1.58
C ILE A 626 -16.15 -32.38 -0.18
N PHE A 627 -15.83 -31.28 0.52
CA PHE A 627 -16.26 -31.02 1.89
C PHE A 627 -17.18 -29.78 1.99
N PRO A 628 -18.40 -29.80 1.40
CA PRO A 628 -19.28 -28.64 1.36
C PRO A 628 -19.75 -28.17 2.75
N ASN A 629 -19.74 -29.05 3.75
CA ASN A 629 -20.14 -28.72 5.13
C ASN A 629 -19.10 -27.85 5.86
N GLN A 630 -17.88 -27.71 5.35
CA GLN A 630 -16.80 -26.98 6.00
C GLN A 630 -16.72 -25.54 5.46
N SER A 631 -17.36 -24.60 6.16
CA SER A 631 -17.47 -23.19 5.75
C SER A 631 -16.14 -22.40 5.76
N TRP A 632 -15.10 -22.92 6.40
CA TRP A 632 -13.79 -22.26 6.49
C TRP A 632 -12.87 -22.51 5.29
N ILE A 633 -13.04 -23.63 4.57
CA ILE A 633 -12.23 -23.96 3.39
C ILE A 633 -12.30 -22.88 2.29
N PRO A 634 -13.49 -22.35 1.90
CA PRO A 634 -13.54 -21.27 0.91
C PRO A 634 -12.92 -19.94 1.39
N LEU A 635 -12.63 -19.79 2.68
CA LEU A 635 -11.93 -18.61 3.22
C LEU A 635 -10.40 -18.68 3.06
N ILE A 636 -9.86 -19.81 2.60
CA ILE A 636 -8.43 -19.94 2.28
C ILE A 636 -8.15 -19.18 0.99
N ASN A 637 -7.49 -18.04 1.14
CA ASN A 637 -7.10 -17.18 0.03
C ASN A 637 -5.59 -17.34 -0.22
N LEU A 638 -5.24 -18.27 -1.10
CA LEU A 638 -3.83 -18.55 -1.44
C LEU A 638 -3.07 -17.37 -2.02
N PRO A 639 -3.65 -16.48 -2.86
CA PRO A 639 -2.98 -15.23 -3.23
C PRO A 639 -2.50 -14.42 -2.03
N VAL A 640 -3.35 -14.26 -1.00
CA VAL A 640 -3.01 -13.53 0.24
C VAL A 640 -2.03 -14.32 1.10
N LEU A 641 -2.19 -15.65 1.19
CA LEU A 641 -1.30 -16.51 1.99
C LEU A 641 0.12 -16.53 1.41
N PHE A 642 0.27 -16.77 0.11
CA PHE A 642 1.58 -16.75 -0.55
C PHE A 642 2.15 -15.33 -0.65
N GLY A 643 1.29 -14.32 -0.77
CA GLY A 643 1.66 -12.91 -0.79
C GLY A 643 1.90 -12.30 0.58
N ALA A 644 1.83 -13.07 1.67
CA ALA A 644 1.89 -12.53 3.04
C ALA A 644 3.13 -11.66 3.26
N THR A 645 4.31 -12.10 2.81
CA THR A 645 5.59 -11.40 3.00
C THR A 645 5.99 -10.51 1.82
N ALA A 646 5.06 -10.15 0.93
CA ALA A 646 5.38 -9.38 -0.29
C ALA A 646 6.00 -7.99 -0.02
N SER A 647 5.75 -7.40 1.15
CA SER A 647 6.33 -6.12 1.58
C SER A 647 7.65 -6.26 2.33
N MET A 648 8.16 -7.49 2.55
CA MET A 648 9.40 -7.75 3.26
C MET A 648 10.54 -8.09 2.29
N PRO A 649 11.60 -7.28 2.17
CA PRO A 649 11.80 -5.93 2.72
C PRO A 649 11.09 -4.82 1.89
N PRO A 650 10.92 -3.58 2.40
CA PRO A 650 11.51 -3.01 3.62
C PRO A 650 10.76 -3.31 4.94
N ALA A 651 9.59 -3.94 4.89
CA ALA A 651 8.90 -4.39 6.10
C ALA A 651 9.72 -5.46 6.83
N THR A 652 9.65 -5.46 8.15
CA THR A 652 10.42 -6.36 9.02
C THR A 652 9.50 -7.22 9.88
N PRO A 653 9.97 -8.34 10.45
CA PRO A 653 9.12 -9.26 11.23
C PRO A 653 8.31 -8.59 12.34
N ILE A 654 8.85 -7.56 12.99
CA ILE A 654 8.15 -6.81 14.03
C ILE A 654 6.83 -6.19 13.55
N ASN A 655 6.80 -5.69 12.30
CA ASN A 655 5.60 -5.11 11.70
C ASN A 655 4.50 -6.18 11.60
N TYR A 656 4.87 -7.39 11.18
CA TYR A 656 3.94 -8.51 11.02
C TYR A 656 3.46 -9.06 12.36
N ASN A 657 4.37 -9.34 13.29
CA ASN A 657 4.00 -9.84 14.63
C ASN A 657 3.03 -8.90 15.33
N SER A 658 3.35 -7.60 15.33
CA SER A 658 2.54 -6.59 16.01
C SER A 658 1.19 -6.39 15.31
N TRP A 659 1.18 -6.36 13.97
CA TRP A 659 -0.05 -6.27 13.19
C TRP A 659 -0.99 -7.45 13.42
N ILE A 660 -0.46 -8.69 13.43
CA ILE A 660 -1.23 -9.91 13.66
C ILE A 660 -1.76 -9.95 15.09
N LEU A 661 -0.94 -9.58 16.09
CA LEU A 661 -1.33 -9.56 17.49
C LEU A 661 -2.48 -8.58 17.72
N VAL A 662 -2.32 -7.32 17.30
CA VAL A 662 -3.36 -6.30 17.43
C VAL A 662 -4.61 -6.70 16.64
N GLY A 663 -4.45 -7.18 15.40
CA GLY A 663 -5.55 -7.63 14.57
C GLY A 663 -6.34 -8.78 15.17
N THR A 664 -5.68 -9.72 15.83
CA THR A 664 -6.35 -10.84 16.53
C THR A 664 -7.10 -10.35 17.77
N VAL A 665 -6.50 -9.46 18.57
CA VAL A 665 -7.15 -8.89 19.75
C VAL A 665 -8.45 -8.16 19.37
N PHE A 666 -8.39 -7.28 18.37
CA PHE A 666 -9.54 -6.45 18.00
C PHE A 666 -10.57 -7.19 17.13
N ASN A 667 -10.14 -7.95 16.11
CA ASN A 667 -11.08 -8.56 15.16
C ASN A 667 -11.54 -9.97 15.53
N TYR A 668 -10.87 -10.66 16.45
CA TYR A 668 -11.34 -11.94 16.97
C TYR A 668 -11.92 -11.81 18.37
N PHE A 669 -11.11 -11.41 19.36
CA PHE A 669 -11.55 -11.38 20.75
C PHE A 669 -12.59 -10.28 20.98
N LEU A 670 -12.28 -9.04 20.60
CA LEU A 670 -13.16 -7.91 20.88
C LEU A 670 -14.44 -7.96 20.05
N PHE A 671 -14.32 -8.38 18.78
CA PHE A 671 -15.48 -8.65 17.92
C PHE A 671 -16.42 -9.71 18.51
N ARG A 672 -15.89 -10.82 19.06
CA ARG A 672 -16.69 -11.93 19.60
C ARG A 672 -17.27 -11.64 20.98
N TYR A 673 -16.49 -11.08 21.91
CA TYR A 673 -16.89 -10.89 23.31
C TYR A 673 -17.51 -9.51 23.60
N ARG A 674 -17.20 -8.49 22.80
CA ARG A 674 -17.67 -7.10 23.00
C ARG A 674 -18.15 -6.47 21.69
N LYS A 675 -18.95 -7.20 20.92
CA LYS A 675 -19.45 -6.79 19.60
C LYS A 675 -20.01 -5.35 19.56
N LYS A 676 -20.87 -4.97 20.51
CA LYS A 676 -21.45 -3.61 20.57
C LYS A 676 -20.39 -2.49 20.70
N TRP A 677 -19.29 -2.75 21.41
CA TRP A 677 -18.19 -1.79 21.54
C TRP A 677 -17.41 -1.72 20.23
N TRP A 678 -17.09 -2.88 19.65
CA TRP A 678 -16.35 -2.96 18.38
C TRP A 678 -17.10 -2.22 17.26
N GLN A 679 -18.41 -2.48 17.13
CA GLN A 679 -19.26 -1.84 16.13
C GLN A 679 -19.27 -0.31 16.24
N ARG A 680 -19.24 0.23 17.46
CA ARG A 680 -19.32 1.68 17.69
C ARG A 680 -17.96 2.38 17.58
N TYR A 681 -16.88 1.75 18.04
CA TYR A 681 -15.62 2.44 18.29
C TYR A 681 -14.41 1.90 17.52
N ASN A 682 -14.44 0.69 16.94
CA ASN A 682 -13.24 0.09 16.35
C ASN A 682 -12.65 0.92 15.20
N TYR A 683 -13.48 1.33 14.24
CA TYR A 683 -13.00 2.15 13.13
C TYR A 683 -12.61 3.57 13.56
N ILE A 684 -13.26 4.12 14.59
CA ILE A 684 -12.92 5.42 15.17
C ILE A 684 -11.58 5.34 15.90
N LEU A 685 -11.32 4.26 16.63
CA LEU A 685 -10.05 3.99 17.29
C LEU A 685 -8.92 3.97 16.27
N SER A 686 -9.07 3.24 15.15
CA SER A 686 -8.07 3.23 14.08
C SER A 686 -7.79 4.64 13.56
N ALA A 687 -8.84 5.40 13.20
CA ALA A 687 -8.67 6.73 12.64
C ALA A 687 -8.02 7.72 13.63
N ALA A 688 -8.36 7.63 14.92
CA ALA A 688 -7.79 8.47 15.96
C ALA A 688 -6.31 8.12 16.26
N LEU A 689 -5.96 6.83 16.24
CA LEU A 689 -4.57 6.38 16.40
C LEU A 689 -3.70 6.89 15.25
N ASP A 690 -4.15 6.71 14.00
CA ASP A 690 -3.46 7.17 12.78
C ASP A 690 -3.25 8.69 12.79
N ALA A 691 -4.30 9.45 13.08
CA ALA A 691 -4.22 10.91 13.12
C ALA A 691 -3.29 11.40 14.24
N GLY A 692 -3.36 10.80 15.43
CA GLY A 692 -2.53 11.19 16.58
C GLY A 692 -1.04 10.99 16.33
N VAL A 693 -0.67 9.83 15.77
CA VAL A 693 0.70 9.53 15.34
C VAL A 693 1.14 10.53 14.27
N ALA A 694 0.33 10.77 13.24
CA ALA A 694 0.70 11.68 12.15
C ALA A 694 0.98 13.12 12.63
N PHE A 695 0.12 13.67 13.50
CA PHE A 695 0.32 15.02 14.03
C PHE A 695 1.55 15.11 14.95
N MET A 696 1.77 14.10 15.81
CA MET A 696 2.94 14.10 16.68
C MET A 696 4.23 13.86 15.92
N ALA A 697 4.24 12.99 14.90
CA ALA A 697 5.39 12.75 14.04
C ALA A 697 5.84 14.03 13.32
N LEU A 698 4.89 14.79 12.78
CA LEU A 698 5.16 16.12 12.22
C LEU A 698 5.78 17.07 13.26
N LEU A 699 5.21 17.12 14.47
CA LEU A 699 5.71 17.98 15.53
C LEU A 699 7.13 17.60 15.98
N ILE A 700 7.40 16.31 16.21
CA ILE A 700 8.74 15.78 16.56
C ILE A 700 9.74 16.17 15.47
N HIS A 701 9.36 16.03 14.20
CA HIS A 701 10.24 16.39 13.09
C HIS A 701 10.60 17.88 13.10
N PHE A 702 9.60 18.78 13.17
CA PHE A 702 9.87 20.22 13.17
C PHE A 702 10.58 20.69 14.44
N ALA A 703 10.32 20.06 15.59
CA ALA A 703 10.93 20.43 16.87
C ALA A 703 12.38 19.94 16.99
N PHE A 704 12.66 18.68 16.63
CA PHE A 704 13.93 18.02 16.88
C PHE A 704 14.63 17.57 15.59
N GLY A 705 13.90 16.97 14.66
CA GLY A 705 14.45 16.38 13.43
C GLY A 705 15.08 17.39 12.46
N VAL A 706 14.57 18.63 12.39
CA VAL A 706 15.16 19.70 11.56
C VAL A 706 16.50 20.19 12.13
N ARG A 707 16.68 20.11 13.45
CA ARG A 707 17.89 20.58 14.15
C ARG A 707 18.91 19.46 14.40
N ASP A 708 18.64 18.24 13.90
CA ASP A 708 19.46 17.05 14.10
C ASP A 708 19.73 16.72 15.59
N VAL A 709 18.75 17.02 16.45
CA VAL A 709 18.87 16.80 17.90
C VAL A 709 18.39 15.40 18.23
N HIS A 710 19.32 14.50 18.53
CA HIS A 710 19.05 13.13 18.94
C HIS A 710 19.30 12.92 20.45
N MET A 711 18.43 12.15 21.10
CA MET A 711 18.71 11.62 22.43
C MET A 711 19.49 10.32 22.27
N ASN A 712 20.64 10.20 22.91
CA ASN A 712 21.45 8.97 22.92
C ASN A 712 21.47 8.38 24.33
N TRP A 713 20.66 7.36 24.57
CA TRP A 713 20.67 6.54 25.78
C TRP A 713 20.15 5.14 25.46
N TRP A 714 20.02 4.25 26.46
CA TRP A 714 19.61 2.85 26.26
C TRP A 714 18.37 2.72 25.38
N GLY A 715 17.30 3.47 25.67
CA GLY A 715 16.04 3.37 24.93
C GLY A 715 15.98 4.08 23.58
N SER A 716 17.01 4.82 23.14
CA SER A 716 16.96 5.62 21.90
C SER A 716 18.28 5.60 21.14
N ASN A 717 18.96 4.45 21.10
CA ASN A 717 20.19 4.30 20.34
C ASN A 717 19.90 4.16 18.83
N PRO A 718 20.33 5.11 17.98
CA PRO A 718 20.04 5.07 16.55
C PRO A 718 20.79 3.97 15.78
N ILE A 719 21.80 3.34 16.39
CA ILE A 719 22.54 2.23 15.77
C ILE A 719 21.91 0.88 16.14
N ASP A 720 21.34 0.78 17.33
CA ASP A 720 20.90 -0.48 17.94
C ASP A 720 19.54 -0.31 18.64
N THR A 721 18.52 -0.02 17.84
CA THR A 721 17.18 0.29 18.37
C THR A 721 16.55 -0.91 19.08
N ASP A 722 16.80 -2.15 18.63
CA ASP A 722 16.21 -3.37 19.21
C ASP A 722 17.18 -4.20 20.09
N HIS A 723 18.41 -3.73 20.30
CA HIS A 723 19.46 -4.41 21.08
C HIS A 723 19.88 -5.78 20.54
N CYS A 724 19.92 -5.91 19.21
CA CYS A 724 20.19 -7.17 18.53
C CYS A 724 21.32 -7.09 17.50
N LEU A 725 22.42 -6.37 17.78
CA LEU A 725 23.54 -6.13 16.86
C LEU A 725 24.04 -7.37 16.06
N LEU A 726 24.09 -8.55 16.70
CA LEU A 726 24.57 -9.78 16.07
C LEU A 726 23.58 -10.45 15.08
N ALA A 727 22.36 -9.93 14.91
CA ALA A 727 21.32 -10.57 14.09
C ALA A 727 21.71 -10.66 12.61
N SER A 728 22.45 -9.65 12.12
CA SER A 728 22.91 -9.59 10.73
C SER A 728 24.17 -10.42 10.47
N CYS A 729 24.75 -11.07 11.49
CA CYS A 729 26.01 -11.78 11.33
C CYS A 729 25.85 -13.08 10.52
N PRO A 730 26.69 -13.30 9.49
CA PRO A 730 26.76 -14.58 8.82
C PRO A 730 27.36 -15.65 9.76
N THR A 731 27.06 -16.91 9.47
CA THR A 731 27.45 -18.07 10.32
C THR A 731 28.30 -19.10 9.56
N ALA A 732 28.68 -18.81 8.32
CA ALA A 732 29.60 -19.65 7.55
C ALA A 732 31.05 -19.46 7.99
N LYS A 733 31.81 -20.56 7.98
CA LYS A 733 33.23 -20.55 8.35
C LYS A 733 34.06 -19.73 7.36
N GLY A 734 34.95 -18.89 7.89
CA GLY A 734 35.86 -18.07 7.09
C GLY A 734 35.22 -16.84 6.42
N VAL A 735 33.93 -16.56 6.67
CA VAL A 735 33.30 -15.30 6.24
C VAL A 735 33.55 -14.25 7.32
N VAL A 736 34.17 -13.14 6.92
CA VAL A 736 34.45 -12.01 7.80
C VAL A 736 33.49 -10.87 7.47
N ALA A 737 32.74 -10.43 8.47
CA ALA A 737 31.86 -9.28 8.41
C ALA A 737 32.17 -8.36 9.60
N ASP A 738 32.13 -7.04 9.37
CA ASP A 738 32.45 -6.05 10.39
C ASP A 738 31.50 -6.16 11.59
N GLY A 739 32.06 -6.18 12.80
CA GLY A 739 31.28 -6.31 14.04
C GLY A 739 30.76 -7.72 14.36
N CYS A 740 31.12 -8.73 13.56
CA CYS A 740 30.66 -10.11 13.75
C CYS A 740 31.80 -11.05 14.21
N PRO A 741 31.48 -12.08 15.02
CA PRO A 741 32.45 -13.12 15.35
C PRO A 741 32.76 -13.98 14.11
N VAL A 742 34.03 -14.41 14.00
CA VAL A 742 34.47 -15.31 12.93
C VAL A 742 34.29 -16.76 13.40
N PHE A 743 33.65 -17.59 12.55
CA PHE A 743 33.29 -18.99 12.84
C PHE A 743 34.22 -20.03 12.21
#